data_AF-A0A967LYI2-F1
#
_entry.id   AF-A0A967LYI2-F1
#
_cell.length_a   1.000
_cell.length_b   1.000
_cell.length_c   1.000
_cell.angle_alpha   90.00
_cell.angle_beta   90.00
_cell.angle_gamma   90.00
#
_symmetry.space_group_name_H-M   'P 1'
#
loop_
_entity.id
_entity.type
_entity.pdbx_description
1 polymer ?
#
loop_
_entity_poly.entity_id
_entity_poly.type
_entity_poly.pdbx_seq_one_letter_code
_entity_poly.pdbx_strand_id
1 'polypeptide(L)'
;MTEQSQKRALIVEQVPALSDDIQETLRILAAEHGVDIYTTRQRLLGGGLAHFGNGPAEKVREIALLLENAGVKTWIIRPTRPAFGPARLRSLEVSDDQILFTTQKGEVRMAKGTRAIGILADISGAVVDKQLKRLMVRNTYQGTTDNARLDDHETRRTIFLARPVYDLYLLDDEGQITAIVRALPGKFDPSGLGEAKSLSARGNLEALVGLTENFSARLSLHTDFGISQLPGCQLKKEIDGSDWQLQNLKNVVRFGWLMCDLNLQEQSHRGKDTAEEGPSVGSVAAATLLGRPELATSGILDEMPGVGEVIEEIDQAVAEKSGRQEPDEKVDKSLPMPPEAPKKQTSWRIIGLNIAFFCGLGLTFAFIDDNRFAAAQLLRYGYHTGLGPALLAGGLFWGGCNFFLLKRHVENTPTSKIRSLAMGMVEIYGRARRKYALVAPMTSTPCVYYRLRTYRRETHGENRGRWRLQSDRSSGHVPFYIEDATGRVTVDPRKASIRAGVKQEGFPGQRNIMFGGGGSYDSSEKWVEEVIHEGTSLYVLGDAKVLKQQRKSLREKKIEKLRDLKLDRAAMQKYDTDGDGRISADEWQVATEEVEEQVMRERLAEKVEAARQEDSIVVGRSSHRSHPFVIAATASEAHLTRNYGLFSLLLLLGALLAGGWALSKALTFFGVI
;
A
#
# COMPACT_ATOMS: atom_id res chain seq x y z
N MET A 1 -2.50 49.10 8.16
CA MET A 1 -3.18 47.79 8.11
C MET A 1 -3.02 47.16 9.48
N THR A 2 -4.11 47.01 10.23
CA THR A 2 -4.11 46.37 11.57
C THR A 2 -3.49 44.97 11.50
N GLU A 3 -2.75 44.59 12.53
CA GLU A 3 -2.00 43.32 12.64
C GLU A 3 -2.88 42.08 12.38
N GLN A 4 -4.19 42.20 12.61
CA GLN A 4 -5.24 41.21 12.37
C GLN A 4 -5.47 40.86 10.88
N SER A 5 -5.13 41.75 9.93
CA SER A 5 -5.38 41.52 8.50
C SER A 5 -4.26 40.76 7.78
N GLN A 6 -3.16 40.44 8.46
CA GLN A 6 -2.01 39.79 7.83
C GLN A 6 -2.18 38.26 7.79
N LYS A 7 -2.06 37.68 6.59
CA LYS A 7 -2.14 36.23 6.37
C LYS A 7 -0.96 35.53 7.05
N ARG A 8 -1.25 34.55 7.92
CA ARG A 8 -0.26 33.66 8.56
C ARG A 8 -0.36 32.25 7.98
N ALA A 9 0.77 31.55 7.94
CA ALA A 9 0.85 30.16 7.51
C ALA A 9 0.84 29.23 8.72
N LEU A 10 -0.04 28.23 8.71
CA LEU A 10 -0.05 27.16 9.71
C LEU A 10 0.81 26.00 9.21
N ILE A 11 1.82 25.62 9.99
CA ILE A 11 2.66 24.44 9.79
C ILE A 11 2.30 23.43 10.88
N VAL A 12 2.22 22.16 10.51
CA VAL A 12 1.89 21.06 11.43
C VAL A 12 2.93 19.96 11.31
N GLU A 13 3.20 19.27 12.42
CA GLU A 13 4.00 18.04 12.37
C GLU A 13 3.11 16.88 11.95
N GLN A 14 3.54 16.15 10.92
CA GLN A 14 2.81 15.00 10.43
C GLN A 14 2.98 13.79 11.34
N VAL A 15 1.87 13.08 11.54
CA VAL A 15 1.79 11.87 12.33
C VAL A 15 1.77 10.63 11.43
N PRO A 16 2.43 9.53 11.85
CA PRO A 16 2.49 8.29 11.07
C PRO A 16 1.14 7.57 10.97
N ALA A 17 0.28 7.75 11.98
CA ALA A 17 -1.07 7.21 12.05
C ALA A 17 -2.00 8.22 12.74
N LEU A 18 -3.29 8.19 12.40
CA LEU A 18 -4.29 9.05 13.02
C LEU A 18 -4.88 8.33 14.23
N SER A 19 -4.73 8.91 15.41
CA SER A 19 -5.46 8.50 16.61
C SER A 19 -6.96 8.80 16.46
N ASP A 20 -7.77 8.18 17.31
CA ASP A 20 -9.22 8.42 17.33
C ASP A 20 -9.53 9.90 17.64
N ASP A 21 -8.74 10.52 18.52
CA ASP A 21 -8.85 11.95 18.87
C ASP A 21 -8.61 12.87 17.66
N ILE A 22 -7.61 12.55 16.81
CA ILE A 22 -7.36 13.32 15.58
C ILE A 22 -8.51 13.10 14.59
N GLN A 23 -9.07 11.90 14.51
CA GLN A 23 -10.22 11.64 13.63
C GLN A 23 -11.48 12.38 14.07
N GLU A 24 -11.71 12.53 15.37
CA GLU A 24 -12.79 13.35 15.92
C GLU A 24 -12.56 14.84 15.65
N THR A 25 -11.34 15.33 15.88
CA THR A 25 -10.94 16.71 15.59
C THR A 25 -11.13 17.06 14.11
N LEU A 26 -10.83 16.14 13.19
CA LEU A 26 -11.09 16.31 11.77
C LEU A 26 -12.58 16.52 11.44
N ARG A 27 -13.50 15.89 12.18
CA ARG A 27 -14.94 16.09 12.00
C ARG A 27 -15.37 17.47 12.52
N ILE A 28 -14.81 17.90 13.66
CA ILE A 28 -15.06 19.22 14.23
C ILE A 28 -14.56 20.32 13.26
N LEU A 29 -13.33 20.19 12.76
CA LEU A 29 -12.76 21.12 11.79
C LEU A 29 -13.59 21.22 10.50
N ALA A 30 -14.16 20.12 10.04
CA ALA A 30 -15.05 20.11 8.88
C ALA A 30 -16.39 20.80 9.14
N ALA A 31 -16.95 20.62 10.34
CA ALA A 31 -18.23 21.21 10.74
C ALA A 31 -18.13 22.72 11.01
N GLU A 32 -17.10 23.16 11.73
CA GLU A 32 -16.98 24.54 12.22
C GLU A 32 -16.20 25.45 11.26
N HIS A 33 -15.19 24.92 10.57
CA HIS A 33 -14.30 25.70 9.72
C HIS A 33 -14.42 25.34 8.23
N GLY A 34 -15.32 24.41 7.86
CA GLY A 34 -15.61 24.05 6.46
C GLY A 34 -14.42 23.42 5.73
N VAL A 35 -13.49 22.80 6.45
CA VAL A 35 -12.29 22.18 5.88
C VAL A 35 -12.62 20.77 5.40
N ASP A 36 -12.16 20.41 4.20
CA ASP A 36 -12.38 19.07 3.66
C ASP A 36 -11.59 18.01 4.45
N ILE A 37 -12.31 17.00 4.97
CA ILE A 37 -11.75 15.93 5.82
C ILE A 37 -10.65 15.17 5.07
N TYR A 38 -10.85 14.90 3.78
CA TYR A 38 -9.92 14.09 3.00
C TYR A 38 -8.57 14.79 2.82
N THR A 39 -8.57 16.04 2.36
CA THR A 39 -7.35 16.85 2.18
C THR A 39 -6.66 17.12 3.52
N THR A 40 -7.40 17.35 4.60
CA THR A 40 -6.84 17.57 5.93
C THR A 40 -6.16 16.32 6.46
N ARG A 41 -6.82 15.16 6.32
CA ARG A 41 -6.23 13.85 6.62
C ARG A 41 -4.94 13.61 5.85
N GLN A 42 -4.90 13.97 4.58
CA GLN A 42 -3.68 13.84 3.77
C GLN A 42 -2.55 14.76 4.23
N ARG A 43 -2.85 15.96 4.73
CA ARG A 43 -1.84 16.91 5.23
C ARG A 43 -1.28 16.49 6.58
N LEU A 44 -2.08 15.84 7.43
CA LEU A 44 -1.66 15.37 8.76
C LEU A 44 -0.90 14.04 8.71
N LEU A 45 -1.14 13.20 7.71
CA LEU A 45 -0.46 11.91 7.56
C LEU A 45 0.91 12.07 6.90
N GLY A 46 1.96 11.57 7.55
CA GLY A 46 3.31 11.57 7.01
C GLY A 46 4.37 11.54 8.09
N GLY A 47 5.57 12.04 7.76
CA GLY A 47 6.75 11.90 8.62
C GLY A 47 7.64 13.13 8.69
N GLY A 48 7.13 14.30 8.30
CA GLY A 48 7.85 15.58 8.38
C GLY A 48 6.91 16.73 8.71
N LEU A 49 7.32 17.96 8.41
CA LEU A 49 6.49 19.15 8.58
C LEU A 49 5.62 19.38 7.35
N ALA A 50 4.36 19.79 7.52
CA ALA A 50 3.45 20.07 6.41
C ALA A 50 2.80 21.45 6.53
N HIS A 51 2.62 22.11 5.39
CA HIS A 51 1.80 23.31 5.29
C HIS A 51 0.31 22.95 5.36
N PHE A 52 -0.34 23.35 6.44
CA PHE A 52 -1.75 23.09 6.65
C PHE A 52 -2.64 24.09 5.90
N GLY A 53 -2.25 25.37 5.89
CA GLY A 53 -3.01 26.42 5.19
C GLY A 53 -2.54 27.83 5.49
N ASN A 54 -3.15 28.81 4.79
CA ASN A 54 -2.92 30.24 5.01
C ASN A 54 -4.24 30.91 5.40
N GLY A 55 -4.24 31.74 6.43
CA GLY A 55 -5.46 32.42 6.88
C GLY A 55 -5.20 33.66 7.74
N PRO A 56 -6.26 34.39 8.14
CA PRO A 56 -6.17 35.41 9.18
C PRO A 56 -5.64 34.82 10.48
N ALA A 57 -4.90 35.61 11.27
CA ALA A 57 -4.23 35.12 12.47
C ALA A 57 -5.18 34.49 13.50
N GLU A 58 -6.39 35.04 13.66
CA GLU A 58 -7.40 34.53 14.63
C GLU A 58 -7.89 33.14 14.24
N LYS A 59 -8.38 32.96 13.00
CA LYS A 59 -8.84 31.65 12.50
C LYS A 59 -7.75 30.58 12.52
N VAL A 60 -6.50 30.97 12.21
CA VAL A 60 -5.38 30.02 12.22
C VAL A 60 -5.05 29.59 13.65
N ARG A 61 -5.16 30.48 14.64
CA ARG A 61 -4.97 30.14 16.06
C ARG A 61 -6.04 29.20 16.58
N GLU A 62 -7.31 29.41 16.23
CA GLU A 62 -8.40 28.50 16.62
C GLU A 62 -8.15 27.07 16.12
N ILE A 63 -7.80 26.93 14.83
CA ILE A 63 -7.48 25.63 14.23
C ILE A 63 -6.23 25.01 14.86
N ALA A 64 -5.19 25.82 15.15
CA ALA A 64 -3.97 25.36 15.80
C ALA A 64 -4.26 24.76 17.19
N LEU A 65 -5.07 25.44 18.01
CA LEU A 65 -5.45 24.97 19.34
C LEU A 65 -6.22 23.64 19.30
N LEU A 66 -7.14 23.48 18.34
CA LEU A 66 -7.85 22.21 18.15
C LEU A 66 -6.90 21.05 17.81
N LEU A 67 -5.90 21.31 16.96
CA LEU A 67 -4.89 20.30 16.59
C LEU A 67 -3.92 19.99 17.74
N GLU A 68 -3.53 20.99 18.52
CA GLU A 68 -2.68 20.82 19.70
C GLU A 68 -3.36 20.00 20.79
N ASN A 69 -4.66 20.22 21.02
CA ASN A 69 -5.47 19.40 21.94
C ASN A 69 -5.54 17.93 21.50
N ALA A 70 -5.45 17.66 20.20
CA ALA A 70 -5.39 16.31 19.63
C ALA A 70 -3.97 15.71 19.62
N GLY A 71 -2.99 16.40 20.22
CA GLY A 71 -1.58 15.95 20.31
C GLY A 71 -0.73 16.25 19.07
N VAL A 72 -1.18 17.11 18.15
CA VAL A 72 -0.41 17.51 16.96
C VAL A 72 0.36 18.79 17.22
N LYS A 73 1.68 18.79 17.01
CA LYS A 73 2.51 20.01 17.14
C LYS A 73 2.23 20.98 15.99
N THR A 74 2.05 22.26 16.32
CA THR A 74 1.76 23.31 15.33
C THR A 74 2.67 24.52 15.44
N TRP A 75 2.83 25.26 14.34
CA TRP A 75 3.57 26.52 14.26
C TRP A 75 2.83 27.53 13.38
N ILE A 76 2.77 28.79 13.81
CA ILE A 76 2.06 29.86 13.11
C ILE A 76 3.06 30.90 12.63
N ILE A 77 3.69 30.64 11.49
CA ILE A 77 4.76 31.50 10.97
C ILE A 77 4.26 32.51 9.95
N ARG A 78 5.05 33.58 9.76
CA ARG A 78 4.97 34.45 8.60
C ARG A 78 6.19 34.17 7.72
N PRO A 79 6.04 33.42 6.61
CA PRO A 79 7.17 33.01 5.78
C PRO A 79 8.01 34.18 5.28
N THR A 80 9.22 34.33 5.81
CA THR A 80 10.16 35.39 5.41
C THR A 80 10.70 35.10 4.01
N ARG A 81 10.71 36.09 3.11
CA ARG A 81 11.28 35.90 1.76
C ARG A 81 12.81 35.92 1.84
N PRO A 82 13.55 35.01 1.17
CA PRO A 82 15.00 35.00 1.22
C PRO A 82 15.57 36.32 0.71
N ALA A 83 16.22 37.09 1.58
CA ALA A 83 16.85 38.37 1.22
C ALA A 83 18.18 38.16 0.48
N PHE A 84 18.94 37.14 0.89
CA PHE A 84 20.19 36.76 0.27
C PHE A 84 20.38 35.24 0.26
N GLY A 85 21.25 34.77 -0.64
CA GLY A 85 21.58 33.36 -0.81
C GLY A 85 22.97 32.99 -0.28
N PRO A 86 23.24 31.69 -0.08
CA PRO A 86 24.45 31.20 0.54
C PRO A 86 25.72 31.55 -0.24
N ALA A 87 26.79 31.82 0.50
CA ALA A 87 28.13 31.95 -0.03
C ALA A 87 28.81 30.58 -0.08
N ARG A 88 29.37 30.20 -1.23
CA ARG A 88 30.03 28.90 -1.38
C ARG A 88 31.35 28.88 -0.60
N LEU A 89 31.52 27.87 0.23
CA LEU A 89 32.75 27.62 0.98
C LEU A 89 33.91 27.29 0.03
N ARG A 90 35.08 27.92 0.25
CA ARG A 90 36.33 27.64 -0.48
C ARG A 90 37.35 26.93 0.40
N SER A 91 37.56 27.42 1.61
CA SER A 91 38.42 26.81 2.62
C SER A 91 37.87 27.13 4.01
N LEU A 92 38.31 26.38 5.00
CA LEU A 92 38.05 26.68 6.39
C LEU A 92 39.36 26.66 7.18
N GLU A 93 39.40 27.38 8.29
CA GLU A 93 40.45 27.29 9.29
C GLU A 93 39.79 27.14 10.65
N VAL A 94 40.26 26.16 11.43
CA VAL A 94 39.69 25.81 12.73
C VAL A 94 40.68 26.25 13.80
N SER A 95 40.20 27.03 14.74
CA SER A 95 40.91 27.43 15.96
C SER A 95 40.09 26.98 17.18
N ASP A 96 40.70 26.99 18.36
CA ASP A 96 40.04 26.51 19.60
C ASP A 96 38.75 27.30 19.94
N ASP A 97 38.71 28.59 19.57
CA ASP A 97 37.63 29.52 19.91
C ASP A 97 36.73 29.96 18.73
N GLN A 98 37.20 29.76 17.49
CA GLN A 98 36.41 30.11 16.29
C GLN A 98 36.70 29.21 15.08
N ILE A 99 35.72 29.11 14.18
CA ILE A 99 35.89 28.60 12.82
C ILE A 99 35.81 29.77 11.85
N LEU A 100 36.85 29.92 11.03
CA LEU A 100 36.89 30.90 9.94
C LEU A 100 36.53 30.20 8.63
N PHE A 101 35.40 30.57 8.05
CA PHE A 101 34.97 30.09 6.74
C PHE A 101 35.34 31.12 5.65
N THR A 102 36.26 30.75 4.77
CA THR A 102 36.61 31.56 3.62
C THR A 102 35.65 31.24 2.48
N THR A 103 34.79 32.18 2.13
CA THR A 103 33.76 32.01 1.09
C THR A 103 34.07 32.85 -0.15
N GLN A 104 33.31 32.63 -1.23
CA GLN A 104 33.40 33.47 -2.44
C GLN A 104 33.05 34.95 -2.20
N LYS A 105 32.28 35.27 -1.15
CA LYS A 105 31.79 36.63 -0.87
C LYS A 105 32.54 37.32 0.26
N GLY A 106 33.55 36.67 0.85
CA GLY A 106 34.29 37.15 2.01
C GLY A 106 34.45 36.08 3.08
N GLU A 107 35.03 36.47 4.20
CA GLU A 107 35.22 35.62 5.38
C GLU A 107 33.98 35.65 6.29
N VAL A 108 33.60 34.50 6.80
CA VAL A 108 32.49 34.34 7.76
C VAL A 108 33.05 33.66 9.00
N ARG A 109 32.88 34.28 10.17
CA ARG A 109 33.38 33.77 11.45
C ARG A 109 32.24 33.14 12.24
N MET A 110 32.49 31.96 12.79
CA MET A 110 31.60 31.29 13.73
C MET A 110 32.36 31.10 15.04
N ALA A 111 31.94 31.84 16.07
CA ALA A 111 32.51 31.70 17.41
C ALA A 111 31.92 30.48 18.12
N LYS A 112 32.62 30.00 19.14
CA LYS A 112 32.13 28.90 19.97
C LYS A 112 30.84 29.30 20.66
N GLY A 113 29.78 28.50 20.49
CA GLY A 113 28.46 28.77 21.07
C GLY A 113 27.54 29.70 20.26
N THR A 114 27.94 30.16 19.07
CA THR A 114 27.04 30.89 18.16
C THR A 114 25.83 30.03 17.81
N ARG A 115 24.61 30.60 17.89
CA ARG A 115 23.39 29.93 17.45
C ARG A 115 23.46 29.69 15.95
N ALA A 116 23.26 28.46 15.52
CA ALA A 116 23.31 28.12 14.11
C ALA A 116 22.24 27.10 13.76
N ILE A 117 21.85 27.06 12.48
CA ILE A 117 20.96 26.05 11.93
C ILE A 117 21.68 25.37 10.77
N GLY A 118 21.84 24.07 10.86
CA GLY A 118 22.44 23.25 9.82
C GLY A 118 21.36 22.58 8.97
N ILE A 119 21.52 22.60 7.65
CA ILE A 119 20.61 21.93 6.73
C ILE A 119 21.40 20.98 5.87
N LEU A 120 21.19 19.69 6.10
CA LEU A 120 21.79 18.64 5.31
C LEU A 120 20.70 18.07 4.40
N ALA A 121 20.75 18.43 3.12
CA ALA A 121 19.70 18.10 2.16
C ALA A 121 20.22 17.22 1.03
N ASP A 122 19.40 16.27 0.58
CA ASP A 122 19.60 15.55 -0.67
C ASP A 122 18.81 16.24 -1.79
N ILE A 123 19.52 16.86 -2.73
CA ILE A 123 18.87 17.52 -3.87
C ILE A 123 18.33 16.54 -4.91
N SER A 124 18.74 15.25 -4.90
CA SER A 124 18.33 14.26 -5.88
C SER A 124 16.99 13.58 -5.58
N GLY A 125 16.58 13.55 -4.30
CA GLY A 125 15.36 12.86 -3.85
C GLY A 125 15.51 11.38 -3.55
N ALA A 126 16.74 10.86 -3.45
CA ALA A 126 17.00 9.47 -3.12
C ALA A 126 16.50 9.11 -1.72
N VAL A 127 16.57 10.04 -0.76
CA VAL A 127 16.01 9.87 0.59
C VAL A 127 14.50 9.64 0.53
N VAL A 128 13.79 10.53 -0.17
CA VAL A 128 12.34 10.45 -0.38
C VAL A 128 11.96 9.15 -1.07
N ASP A 129 12.70 8.77 -2.11
CA ASP A 129 12.46 7.52 -2.85
C ASP A 129 12.70 6.27 -1.99
N LYS A 130 13.71 6.28 -1.12
CA LYS A 130 14.00 5.18 -0.19
C LYS A 130 12.91 5.05 0.86
N GLN A 131 12.48 6.16 1.46
CA GLN A 131 11.38 6.18 2.43
C GLN A 131 10.06 5.73 1.80
N LEU A 132 9.77 6.17 0.57
CA LEU A 132 8.59 5.75 -0.19
C LEU A 132 8.59 4.25 -0.47
N LYS A 133 9.73 3.70 -0.94
CA LYS A 133 9.85 2.25 -1.19
C LYS A 133 9.60 1.46 0.09
N ARG A 134 10.13 1.91 1.23
CA ARG A 134 9.94 1.24 2.53
C ARG A 134 8.48 1.30 2.97
N LEU A 135 7.83 2.47 2.87
CA LEU A 135 6.40 2.62 3.16
C LEU A 135 5.54 1.71 2.26
N MET A 136 5.86 1.61 0.97
CA MET A 136 5.14 0.74 0.05
C MET A 136 5.33 -0.74 0.39
N VAL A 137 6.57 -1.19 0.58
CA VAL A 137 6.88 -2.58 0.93
C VAL A 137 6.21 -2.95 2.26
N ARG A 138 6.32 -2.11 3.29
CA ARG A 138 5.77 -2.42 4.61
C ARG A 138 4.25 -2.45 4.60
N ASN A 139 3.57 -1.50 3.94
CA ASN A 139 2.12 -1.55 3.76
C ASN A 139 1.65 -2.75 2.92
N THR A 140 2.47 -3.17 1.95
CA THR A 140 2.19 -4.31 1.07
C THR A 140 2.26 -5.64 1.82
N TYR A 141 3.29 -5.84 2.66
CA TYR A 141 3.56 -7.12 3.31
C TYR A 141 3.10 -7.21 4.77
N GLN A 142 3.20 -6.13 5.57
CA GLN A 142 2.97 -6.14 7.02
C GLN A 142 1.64 -5.48 7.45
N GLY A 143 0.87 -4.92 6.50
CA GLY A 143 -0.34 -4.16 6.83
C GLY A 143 -0.03 -2.77 7.40
N THR A 144 -1.07 -2.04 7.79
CA THR A 144 -1.04 -0.59 8.11
C THR A 144 -0.41 -0.24 9.47
N THR A 145 0.22 -1.19 10.16
CA THR A 145 0.43 -1.09 11.61
C THR A 145 1.79 -0.57 12.06
N ASP A 146 2.66 -0.03 11.19
CA ASP A 146 3.83 0.73 11.67
C ASP A 146 4.48 1.56 10.54
N ASN A 147 4.07 2.82 10.40
CA ASN A 147 4.72 3.79 9.53
C ASN A 147 5.91 4.45 10.24
N ALA A 148 6.87 3.65 10.73
CA ALA A 148 8.06 4.19 11.38
C ALA A 148 8.94 4.94 10.35
N ARG A 149 9.33 6.18 10.70
CA ARG A 149 10.25 7.05 9.94
C ARG A 149 11.58 6.31 9.68
N LEU A 150 12.34 6.76 8.68
CA LEU A 150 13.76 6.34 8.63
C LEU A 150 14.42 6.84 9.90
N ASP A 151 15.22 6.00 10.54
CA ASP A 151 16.06 6.43 11.66
C ASP A 151 16.97 7.59 11.19
N ASP A 152 17.25 8.55 12.07
CA ASP A 152 17.98 9.78 11.71
C ASP A 152 19.37 9.44 11.16
N HIS A 153 20.01 8.41 11.70
CA HIS A 153 21.29 7.90 11.21
C HIS A 153 21.17 7.29 9.80
N GLU A 154 20.12 6.52 9.51
CA GLU A 154 19.85 5.98 8.18
C GLU A 154 19.58 7.08 7.15
N THR A 155 18.86 8.14 7.56
CA THR A 155 18.54 9.31 6.74
C THR A 155 19.82 10.04 6.38
N ARG A 156 20.66 10.39 7.36
CA ARG A 156 21.99 11.02 7.16
C ARG A 156 22.85 10.21 6.19
N ARG A 157 22.99 8.90 6.42
CA ARG A 157 23.76 8.01 5.53
C ARG A 157 23.22 8.03 4.10
N THR A 158 21.91 8.04 3.93
CA THR A 158 21.27 8.08 2.61
C THR A 158 21.53 9.42 1.90
N ILE A 159 21.50 10.54 2.63
CA ILE A 159 21.83 11.87 2.08
C ILE A 159 23.27 11.91 1.57
N PHE A 160 24.24 11.43 2.35
CA PHE A 160 25.66 11.42 1.95
C PHE A 160 25.92 10.54 0.73
N LEU A 161 25.22 9.41 0.59
CA LEU A 161 25.33 8.50 -0.56
C LEU A 161 24.71 9.07 -1.85
N ALA A 162 23.79 10.02 -1.72
CA ALA A 162 23.06 10.64 -2.82
C ALA A 162 23.79 11.89 -3.34
N ARG A 163 23.09 13.05 -3.39
CA ARG A 163 23.67 14.36 -3.74
C ARG A 163 23.54 15.31 -2.54
N PRO A 164 24.43 15.21 -1.55
CA PRO A 164 24.34 16.01 -0.33
C PRO A 164 24.71 17.46 -0.59
N VAL A 165 23.96 18.37 0.03
CA VAL A 165 24.23 19.80 0.14
C VAL A 165 24.12 20.16 1.60
N TYR A 166 25.13 20.87 2.12
CA TYR A 166 25.12 21.37 3.48
C TYR A 166 25.07 22.90 3.48
N ASP A 167 24.01 23.47 4.04
CA ASP A 167 23.86 24.90 4.26
C ASP A 167 23.86 25.19 5.77
N LEU A 168 24.81 26.02 6.20
CA LEU A 168 24.94 26.49 7.58
C LEU A 168 24.44 27.93 7.66
N TYR A 169 23.45 28.16 8.51
CA TYR A 169 22.87 29.46 8.79
C TYR A 169 23.36 29.93 10.15
N LEU A 170 24.10 31.04 10.18
CA LEU A 170 24.53 31.68 11.42
C LEU A 170 23.49 32.70 11.84
N LEU A 171 23.10 32.64 13.12
CA LEU A 171 22.10 33.52 13.71
C LEU A 171 22.76 34.48 14.71
N ASP A 172 22.22 35.70 14.80
CA ASP A 172 22.52 36.63 15.90
C ASP A 172 21.72 36.27 17.17
N ASP A 173 21.90 37.07 18.22
CA ASP A 173 21.21 36.88 19.50
C ASP A 173 19.69 37.11 19.37
N GLU A 174 19.26 37.95 18.43
CA GLU A 174 17.85 38.16 18.07
C GLU A 174 17.27 37.06 17.15
N GLY A 175 18.08 36.10 16.72
CA GLY A 175 17.69 34.99 15.85
C GLY A 175 17.53 35.35 14.37
N GLN A 176 18.05 36.50 13.92
CA GLN A 176 18.15 36.85 12.51
C GLN A 176 19.38 36.24 11.84
N ILE A 177 19.26 36.00 10.53
CA ILE A 177 20.31 35.36 9.75
C ILE A 177 21.41 36.38 9.41
N THR A 178 22.61 36.19 9.94
CA THR A 178 23.77 37.06 9.68
C THR A 178 24.54 36.61 8.45
N ALA A 179 24.77 35.30 8.31
CA ALA A 179 25.49 34.73 7.20
C ALA A 179 25.00 33.32 6.88
N ILE A 180 25.16 32.91 5.62
CA ILE A 180 24.82 31.56 5.16
C ILE A 180 26.00 31.00 4.38
N VAL A 181 26.55 29.88 4.83
CA VAL A 181 27.67 29.18 4.21
C VAL A 181 27.19 27.89 3.59
N ARG A 182 27.47 27.67 2.29
CA ARG A 182 27.14 26.44 1.59
C ARG A 182 28.39 25.62 1.29
N ALA A 183 28.42 24.40 1.79
CA ALA A 183 29.42 23.39 1.48
C ALA A 183 28.86 22.38 0.49
N LEU A 184 29.66 22.11 -0.56
CA LEU A 184 29.37 21.10 -1.57
C LEU A 184 30.54 20.10 -1.61
N PRO A 185 30.28 18.79 -1.75
CA PRO A 185 31.35 17.79 -1.84
C PRO A 185 32.34 18.13 -2.94
N GLY A 186 33.64 18.18 -2.60
CA GLY A 186 34.72 18.40 -3.55
C GLY A 186 34.81 19.82 -4.13
N LYS A 187 34.14 20.81 -3.53
CA LYS A 187 34.20 22.22 -3.93
C LYS A 187 34.84 23.15 -2.90
N PHE A 188 35.36 22.60 -1.81
CA PHE A 188 36.13 23.30 -0.79
C PHE A 188 37.43 22.53 -0.49
N ASP A 189 38.43 23.24 0.00
CA ASP A 189 39.70 22.67 0.48
C ASP A 189 39.51 22.06 1.88
N PRO A 190 39.66 20.74 2.04
CA PRO A 190 39.49 20.06 3.32
C PRO A 190 40.70 20.17 4.25
N SER A 191 41.78 20.85 3.85
CA SER A 191 43.02 20.91 4.65
C SER A 191 42.82 21.51 6.04
N GLY A 192 41.85 22.42 6.20
CA GLY A 192 41.47 22.98 7.49
C GLY A 192 40.71 22.06 8.44
N LEU A 193 40.31 20.86 8.01
CA LEU A 193 39.68 19.85 8.89
C LEU A 193 40.70 19.13 9.80
N GLY A 194 42.00 19.33 9.58
CA GLY A 194 43.06 18.69 10.38
C GLY A 194 42.96 17.16 10.34
N GLU A 195 42.94 16.54 11.52
CA GLU A 195 42.88 15.08 11.69
C GLU A 195 41.54 14.47 11.24
N ALA A 196 40.46 15.25 11.17
CA ALA A 196 39.15 14.79 10.71
C ALA A 196 39.04 14.67 9.17
N LYS A 197 40.12 15.02 8.43
CA LYS A 197 40.16 14.95 6.97
C LYS A 197 40.04 13.51 6.48
N SER A 198 39.11 13.28 5.56
CA SER A 198 38.91 12.03 4.85
C SER A 198 39.50 12.07 3.43
N LEU A 199 39.81 10.88 2.88
CA LEU A 199 40.20 10.72 1.48
C LEU A 199 39.04 10.98 0.51
N SER A 200 37.79 10.90 0.98
CA SER A 200 36.62 11.06 0.13
C SER A 200 35.99 12.45 0.27
N ALA A 201 35.55 13.03 -0.86
CA ALA A 201 34.85 14.32 -0.87
C ALA A 201 33.57 14.32 -0.02
N ARG A 202 32.93 13.15 0.14
CA ARG A 202 31.74 12.94 0.98
C ARG A 202 32.11 12.86 2.46
N GLY A 203 33.11 12.07 2.82
CA GLY A 203 33.62 11.98 4.19
C GLY A 203 34.16 13.32 4.70
N ASN A 204 34.74 14.15 3.82
CA ASN A 204 35.12 15.53 4.17
C ASN A 204 33.92 16.42 4.48
N LEU A 205 32.79 16.23 3.78
CA LEU A 205 31.56 16.96 4.10
C LEU A 205 30.94 16.46 5.41
N GLU A 206 30.96 15.15 5.65
CA GLU A 206 30.50 14.54 6.90
C GLU A 206 31.32 15.02 8.10
N ALA A 207 32.64 15.06 7.96
CA ALA A 207 33.55 15.64 8.95
C ALA A 207 33.25 17.13 9.21
N LEU A 208 32.94 17.91 8.16
CA LEU A 208 32.54 19.31 8.32
C LEU A 208 31.23 19.46 9.10
N VAL A 209 30.22 18.62 8.81
CA VAL A 209 28.94 18.62 9.55
C VAL A 209 29.19 18.30 11.02
N GLY A 210 29.92 17.22 11.31
CA GLY A 210 30.26 16.83 12.68
C GLY A 210 31.08 17.89 13.42
N LEU A 211 32.00 18.56 12.72
CA LEU A 211 32.76 19.69 13.30
C LEU A 211 31.81 20.82 13.70
N THR A 212 30.88 21.22 12.83
CA THR A 212 29.92 22.28 13.16
C THR A 212 28.94 21.88 14.26
N GLU A 213 28.54 20.60 14.34
CA GLU A 213 27.71 20.05 15.42
C GLU A 213 28.45 20.11 16.76
N ASN A 214 29.72 19.71 16.81
CA ASN A 214 30.52 19.72 18.03
C ASN A 214 30.90 21.14 18.49
N PHE A 215 31.05 22.08 17.56
CA PHE A 215 31.53 23.43 17.85
C PHE A 215 30.43 24.36 18.40
N SER A 216 29.15 24.09 18.08
CA SER A 216 28.02 24.85 18.61
C SER A 216 27.06 23.97 19.41
N ALA A 217 27.04 24.18 20.72
CA ALA A 217 26.09 23.53 21.63
C ALA A 217 24.61 23.87 21.35
N ARG A 218 24.32 24.82 20.44
CA ARG A 218 22.97 25.24 20.04
C ARG A 218 22.75 25.13 18.53
N LEU A 219 23.38 24.15 17.87
CA LEU A 219 23.11 23.83 16.46
C LEU A 219 21.91 22.88 16.35
N SER A 220 20.89 23.25 15.57
CA SER A 220 19.85 22.31 15.13
C SER A 220 20.16 21.84 13.70
N LEU A 221 20.36 20.53 13.51
CA LEU A 221 20.53 19.93 12.19
C LEU A 221 19.19 19.41 11.67
N HIS A 222 18.79 19.87 10.48
CA HIS A 222 17.58 19.41 9.80
C HIS A 222 17.92 18.60 8.55
N THR A 223 17.34 17.40 8.45
CA THR A 223 17.52 16.46 7.33
C THR A 223 16.24 16.23 6.51
N ASP A 224 15.16 16.93 6.84
CA ASP A 224 13.80 16.60 6.36
C ASP A 224 13.46 17.25 5.01
N PHE A 225 14.46 17.76 4.29
CA PHE A 225 14.24 18.40 3.00
C PHE A 225 13.69 17.39 1.99
N GLY A 226 12.55 17.73 1.38
CA GLY A 226 11.83 16.86 0.44
C GLY A 226 10.85 15.88 1.11
N ILE A 227 11.03 15.57 2.39
CA ILE A 227 10.04 14.84 3.21
C ILE A 227 8.99 15.83 3.72
N SER A 228 9.45 16.99 4.21
CA SER A 228 8.60 18.08 4.69
C SER A 228 7.95 18.84 3.53
N GLN A 229 6.63 18.98 3.57
CA GLN A 229 5.80 19.70 2.59
C GLN A 229 5.63 21.17 2.98
N LEU A 230 6.73 21.90 3.03
CA LEU A 230 6.73 23.34 3.37
C LEU A 230 6.44 24.25 2.14
N PRO A 231 5.93 25.48 2.35
CA PRO A 231 5.55 26.38 1.26
C PRO A 231 6.72 26.78 0.34
N GLY A 232 6.67 26.30 -0.90
CA GLY A 232 7.70 26.60 -1.91
C GLY A 232 8.98 25.75 -1.79
N CYS A 233 8.92 24.64 -1.05
CA CYS A 233 10.05 23.72 -0.85
C CYS A 233 9.88 22.38 -1.61
N GLN A 234 9.08 22.37 -2.68
CA GLN A 234 8.82 21.14 -3.45
C GLN A 234 10.07 20.64 -4.17
N LEU A 235 10.42 19.38 -3.97
CA LEU A 235 11.54 18.74 -4.66
C LEU A 235 11.18 18.49 -6.13
N LYS A 236 12.06 18.87 -7.05
CA LYS A 236 11.96 18.59 -8.49
C LYS A 236 12.91 17.48 -8.90
N LYS A 237 12.52 16.67 -9.87
CA LYS A 237 13.32 15.56 -10.41
C LYS A 237 13.82 15.89 -11.83
N GLU A 238 14.73 15.07 -12.33
CA GLU A 238 15.29 15.19 -13.67
C GLU A 238 14.22 15.15 -14.79
N ILE A 239 13.11 14.46 -14.53
CA ILE A 239 11.95 14.38 -15.43
C ILE A 239 11.27 15.75 -15.61
N ASP A 240 11.42 16.68 -14.67
CA ASP A 240 10.70 17.96 -14.64
C ASP A 240 11.39 19.06 -15.47
N GLY A 241 12.56 18.79 -16.06
CA GLY A 241 13.28 19.70 -16.96
C GLY A 241 14.80 19.77 -16.70
N SER A 242 15.54 20.48 -17.57
CA SER A 242 17.01 20.58 -17.49
C SER A 242 17.53 21.26 -16.22
N ASP A 243 16.76 22.19 -15.67
CA ASP A 243 17.23 23.12 -14.62
C ASP A 243 16.86 22.68 -13.19
N TRP A 244 16.42 21.43 -13.03
CA TRP A 244 15.90 20.90 -11.76
C TRP A 244 16.88 21.05 -10.59
N GLN A 245 18.19 20.89 -10.83
CA GLN A 245 19.22 21.01 -9.79
C GLN A 245 19.29 22.44 -9.23
N LEU A 246 19.27 23.43 -10.11
CA LEU A 246 19.35 24.84 -9.72
C LEU A 246 18.08 25.28 -8.98
N GLN A 247 16.93 24.74 -9.39
CA GLN A 247 15.67 24.98 -8.70
C GLN A 247 15.63 24.32 -7.32
N ASN A 248 16.11 23.08 -7.18
CA ASN A 248 16.21 22.43 -5.87
C ASN A 248 17.16 23.17 -4.94
N LEU A 249 18.30 23.67 -5.44
CA LEU A 249 19.19 24.51 -4.64
C LEU A 249 18.53 25.80 -4.13
N LYS A 250 17.62 26.41 -4.91
CA LYS A 250 16.80 27.55 -4.45
C LYS A 250 15.75 27.11 -3.41
N ASN A 251 15.17 25.92 -3.57
CA ASN A 251 14.20 25.37 -2.65
C ASN A 251 14.84 24.98 -1.31
N VAL A 252 16.10 24.52 -1.29
CA VAL A 252 16.88 24.30 -0.06
C VAL A 252 17.10 25.63 0.66
N VAL A 253 17.44 26.72 -0.06
CA VAL A 253 17.56 28.05 0.57
C VAL A 253 16.23 28.47 1.17
N ARG A 254 15.13 28.31 0.43
CA ARG A 254 13.78 28.62 0.92
C ARG A 254 13.44 27.82 2.17
N PHE A 255 13.77 26.53 2.18
CA PHE A 255 13.58 25.63 3.32
C PHE A 255 14.34 26.14 4.54
N GLY A 256 15.60 26.58 4.38
CA GLY A 256 16.37 27.07 5.52
C GLY A 256 15.90 28.37 6.13
N TRP A 257 15.43 29.31 5.31
CA TRP A 257 14.77 30.51 5.83
C TRP A 257 13.52 30.17 6.65
N LEU A 258 12.74 29.17 6.22
CA LEU A 258 11.58 28.70 6.97
C LEU A 258 11.96 27.99 8.27
N MET A 259 13.05 27.20 8.29
CA MET A 259 13.53 26.58 9.53
C MET A 259 14.02 27.63 10.54
N CYS A 260 14.65 28.72 10.06
CA CYS A 260 14.99 29.86 10.92
C CYS A 260 13.71 30.53 11.48
N ASP A 261 12.70 30.77 10.63
CA ASP A 261 11.40 31.35 11.05
C ASP A 261 10.70 30.46 12.11
N LEU A 262 10.79 29.13 11.98
CA LEU A 262 10.22 28.17 12.93
C LEU A 262 10.98 28.17 14.26
N ASN A 263 12.31 28.27 14.21
CA ASN A 263 13.17 28.29 15.40
C ASN A 263 12.98 29.57 16.24
N LEU A 264 12.59 30.69 15.62
CA LEU A 264 12.25 31.94 16.32
C LEU A 264 11.00 31.81 17.21
N GLN A 265 10.10 30.87 16.94
CA GLN A 265 8.88 30.66 17.72
C GLN A 265 9.06 29.65 18.85
N GLU A 266 10.21 29.68 19.55
CA GLU A 266 10.54 28.80 20.68
C GLU A 266 9.27 28.40 21.45
N GLN A 267 8.91 27.12 21.34
CA GLN A 267 7.66 26.62 21.88
C GLN A 267 7.63 26.89 23.38
N SER A 268 6.67 27.70 23.83
CA SER A 268 6.36 27.88 25.26
C SER A 268 5.91 26.56 25.93
N HIS A 269 5.77 25.48 25.15
CA HIS A 269 5.50 24.11 25.57
C HIS A 269 6.70 23.18 25.37
N ARG A 270 7.94 23.63 25.62
CA ARG A 270 9.00 22.72 26.08
C ARG A 270 8.73 22.35 27.55
N GLY A 271 7.53 21.85 27.83
CA GLY A 271 7.26 21.14 29.07
C GLY A 271 8.05 19.86 28.99
N LYS A 272 9.25 19.85 29.59
CA LYS A 272 10.07 18.68 29.91
C LYS A 272 9.76 17.45 29.04
N ASP A 273 10.42 17.35 27.89
CA ASP A 273 10.93 16.04 27.46
C ASP A 273 12.13 15.70 28.37
N THR A 274 11.91 15.68 29.68
CA THR A 274 12.41 14.53 30.43
C THR A 274 11.35 13.50 30.12
N ALA A 275 11.64 12.60 29.16
CA ALA A 275 11.25 11.24 29.46
C ALA A 275 11.74 11.04 30.89
N GLU A 276 10.82 10.96 31.86
CA GLU A 276 11.14 10.22 33.07
C GLU A 276 11.54 8.87 32.51
N GLU A 277 12.84 8.67 32.31
CA GLU A 277 13.40 7.36 32.07
C GLU A 277 12.83 6.56 33.22
N GLY A 278 11.89 5.67 32.88
CA GLY A 278 11.34 4.74 33.83
C GLY A 278 12.52 4.04 34.50
N PRO A 279 12.33 3.59 35.74
CA PRO A 279 13.41 3.04 36.54
C PRO A 279 14.15 1.97 35.73
N SER A 280 15.46 2.13 35.59
CA SER A 280 16.31 1.19 34.86
C SER A 280 16.09 -0.24 35.36
N VAL A 281 16.40 -1.24 34.52
CA VAL A 281 16.21 -2.64 34.90
C VAL A 281 17.03 -2.97 36.17
N GLY A 282 18.22 -2.39 36.30
CA GLY A 282 19.05 -2.43 37.50
C GLY A 282 18.35 -1.83 38.72
N SER A 283 17.79 -0.62 38.62
CA SER A 283 17.12 0.04 39.75
C SER A 283 15.85 -0.70 40.22
N VAL A 284 15.08 -1.29 39.30
CA VAL A 284 13.93 -2.14 39.65
C VAL A 284 14.39 -3.42 40.35
N ALA A 285 15.45 -4.07 39.86
CA ALA A 285 16.01 -5.27 40.48
C ALA A 285 16.55 -4.99 41.89
N ALA A 286 17.31 -3.90 42.07
CA ALA A 286 17.84 -3.47 43.36
C ALA A 286 16.72 -3.14 44.36
N ALA A 287 15.69 -2.39 43.94
CA ALA A 287 14.52 -2.09 44.77
C ALA A 287 13.78 -3.36 45.23
N THR A 288 13.70 -4.35 44.34
CA THR A 288 13.05 -5.64 44.62
C THR A 288 13.86 -6.47 45.61
N LEU A 289 15.19 -6.49 45.49
CA LEU A 289 16.10 -7.17 46.43
C LEU A 289 16.04 -6.57 47.85
N LEU A 290 15.83 -5.26 47.94
CA LEU A 290 15.66 -4.55 49.21
C LEU A 290 14.21 -4.65 49.77
N GLY A 291 13.30 -5.33 49.06
CA GLY A 291 11.91 -5.51 49.47
C GLY A 291 11.09 -4.22 49.46
N ARG A 292 11.53 -3.20 48.70
CA ARG A 292 10.90 -1.87 48.64
C ARG A 292 10.81 -1.38 47.20
N PRO A 293 9.80 -1.83 46.43
CA PRO A 293 9.67 -1.50 45.01
C PRO A 293 9.46 0.00 44.74
N GLU A 294 8.97 0.75 45.74
CA GLU A 294 8.80 2.21 45.67
C GLU A 294 10.13 2.97 45.49
N LEU A 295 11.26 2.36 45.86
CA LEU A 295 12.57 2.99 45.75
C LEU A 295 13.11 2.99 44.31
N ALA A 296 12.56 2.18 43.42
CA ALA A 296 13.04 2.04 42.03
C ALA A 296 13.02 3.39 41.29
N THR A 297 12.01 4.23 41.54
CA THR A 297 11.84 5.54 40.90
C THR A 297 12.44 6.70 41.70
N SER A 298 13.00 6.44 42.87
CA SER A 298 13.36 7.49 43.85
C SER A 298 14.75 8.09 43.66
N GLY A 299 15.61 7.48 42.83
CA GLY A 299 17.02 7.86 42.67
C GLY A 299 17.92 7.58 43.89
N ILE A 300 17.34 7.24 45.05
CA ILE A 300 18.06 6.98 46.31
C ILE A 300 18.98 5.75 46.18
N LEU A 301 18.64 4.80 45.31
CA LEU A 301 19.40 3.56 45.13
C LEU A 301 20.78 3.81 44.49
N ASP A 302 20.91 4.84 43.66
CA ASP A 302 22.19 5.20 43.01
C ASP A 302 23.17 5.84 44.00
N GLU A 303 22.65 6.51 45.03
CA GLU A 303 23.46 7.14 46.09
C GLU A 303 23.83 6.16 47.22
N MET A 304 23.25 4.95 47.22
CA MET A 304 23.55 3.94 48.23
C MET A 304 24.90 3.27 47.94
N PRO A 305 25.86 3.30 48.89
CA PRO A 305 27.18 2.72 48.69
C PRO A 305 27.07 1.21 48.42
N GLY A 306 27.63 0.77 47.29
CA GLY A 306 27.62 -0.61 46.81
C GLY A 306 26.36 -1.04 46.07
N VAL A 307 25.25 -0.29 46.14
CA VAL A 307 24.01 -0.60 45.38
C VAL A 307 24.04 0.06 44.00
N GLY A 308 24.56 1.29 43.91
CA GLY A 308 24.73 1.98 42.62
C GLY A 308 25.64 1.25 41.64
N GLU A 309 26.75 0.68 42.10
CA GLU A 309 27.67 -0.13 41.25
C GLU A 309 26.97 -1.38 40.71
N VAL A 310 26.12 -2.02 41.50
CA VAL A 310 25.35 -3.21 41.09
C VAL A 310 24.28 -2.84 40.06
N ILE A 311 23.66 -1.67 40.19
CA ILE A 311 22.69 -1.15 39.21
C ILE A 311 23.39 -0.91 37.87
N GLU A 312 24.54 -0.24 37.87
CA GLU A 312 25.34 -0.02 36.66
C GLU A 312 25.79 -1.34 36.02
N GLU A 313 26.25 -2.32 36.80
CA GLU A 313 26.68 -3.62 36.29
C GLU A 313 25.52 -4.41 35.65
N ILE A 314 24.32 -4.37 36.25
CA ILE A 314 23.12 -5.00 35.70
C ILE A 314 22.67 -4.29 34.42
N ASP A 315 22.63 -2.96 34.41
CA ASP A 315 22.22 -2.18 33.24
C ASP A 315 23.22 -2.36 32.08
N GLN A 316 24.52 -2.43 32.37
CA GLN A 316 25.56 -2.70 31.39
C GLN A 316 25.47 -4.14 30.85
N ALA A 317 25.19 -5.14 31.70
CA ALA A 317 24.96 -6.52 31.25
C ALA A 317 23.68 -6.67 30.41
N VAL A 318 22.63 -5.90 30.70
CA VAL A 318 21.41 -5.84 29.90
C VAL A 318 21.67 -5.14 28.56
N ALA A 319 22.45 -4.06 28.54
CA ALA A 319 22.85 -3.37 27.32
C ALA A 319 23.73 -4.25 26.41
N GLU A 320 24.68 -5.00 26.98
CA GLU A 320 25.52 -5.96 26.24
C GLU A 320 24.72 -7.14 25.69
N LYS A 321 23.71 -7.63 26.41
CA LYS A 321 22.77 -8.66 25.92
C LYS A 321 21.84 -8.13 24.83
N SER A 322 21.39 -6.88 24.93
CA SER A 322 20.54 -6.25 23.91
C SER A 322 21.30 -6.02 22.58
N GLY A 323 22.62 -5.81 22.64
CA GLY A 323 23.52 -5.73 21.47
C GLY A 323 23.78 -7.07 20.76
N ARG A 324 23.57 -8.21 21.43
CA ARG A 324 23.56 -9.55 20.82
C ARG A 324 22.13 -10.08 20.76
N GLN A 325 21.37 -9.58 19.79
CA GLN A 325 20.16 -10.27 19.35
C GLN A 325 20.58 -11.64 18.78
N GLU A 326 20.40 -12.70 19.57
CA GLU A 326 19.95 -13.96 19.00
C GLU A 326 18.73 -13.65 18.13
N PRO A 327 18.58 -14.26 16.94
CA PRO A 327 17.47 -13.97 16.06
C PRO A 327 16.20 -14.41 16.77
N ASP A 328 15.57 -13.46 17.45
CA ASP A 328 14.19 -13.48 17.84
C ASP A 328 13.47 -13.96 16.58
N GLU A 329 12.86 -15.15 16.67
CA GLU A 329 12.11 -15.76 15.59
C GLU A 329 10.91 -14.85 15.34
N LYS A 330 11.16 -13.75 14.61
CA LYS A 330 10.16 -12.90 14.03
C LYS A 330 9.38 -13.83 13.15
N VAL A 331 8.28 -14.37 13.69
CA VAL A 331 7.21 -14.96 12.91
C VAL A 331 6.95 -13.93 11.83
N ASP A 332 7.43 -14.22 10.63
CA ASP A 332 7.37 -13.29 9.52
C ASP A 332 5.88 -13.16 9.17
N LYS A 333 5.21 -12.17 9.77
CA LYS A 333 3.82 -11.81 9.46
C LYS A 333 3.73 -11.16 8.08
N SER A 334 4.67 -11.43 7.17
CA SER A 334 4.62 -10.99 5.80
C SER A 334 3.58 -11.81 5.05
N LEU A 335 2.65 -11.12 4.37
CA LEU A 335 1.70 -11.78 3.50
C LEU A 335 2.46 -12.45 2.33
N PRO A 336 2.13 -13.70 1.96
CA PRO A 336 2.78 -14.37 0.83
C PRO A 336 2.49 -13.65 -0.48
N MET A 337 3.39 -13.82 -1.46
CA MET A 337 3.18 -13.30 -2.82
C MET A 337 1.94 -13.95 -3.47
N PRO A 338 1.16 -13.21 -4.27
CA PRO A 338 -0.02 -13.75 -4.94
C PRO A 338 0.35 -14.90 -5.89
N PRO A 339 -0.49 -15.94 -6.00
CA PRO A 339 -0.25 -17.08 -6.89
C PRO A 339 -0.23 -16.63 -8.35
N GLU A 340 0.59 -17.28 -9.18
CA GLU A 340 0.63 -16.98 -10.61
C GLU A 340 -0.71 -17.22 -11.30
N ALA A 341 -1.05 -16.37 -12.26
CA ALA A 341 -2.24 -16.53 -13.06
C ALA A 341 -2.15 -17.82 -13.90
N PRO A 342 -3.18 -18.69 -13.90
CA PRO A 342 -3.16 -19.90 -14.70
C PRO A 342 -3.05 -19.55 -16.19
N LYS A 343 -2.09 -20.17 -16.89
CA LYS A 343 -1.94 -20.02 -18.35
C LYS A 343 -3.24 -20.46 -19.03
N LYS A 344 -3.83 -19.59 -19.86
CA LYS A 344 -5.02 -19.94 -20.66
C LYS A 344 -4.63 -21.03 -21.66
N GLN A 345 -4.88 -22.30 -21.33
CA GLN A 345 -4.84 -23.37 -22.32
C GLN A 345 -6.03 -23.24 -23.26
N THR A 346 -5.75 -22.85 -24.50
CA THR A 346 -6.75 -22.86 -25.57
C THR A 346 -7.11 -24.32 -25.86
N SER A 347 -8.29 -24.75 -25.42
CA SER A 347 -8.76 -26.12 -25.64
C SER A 347 -9.02 -26.34 -27.12
N TRP A 348 -8.20 -27.18 -27.76
CA TRP A 348 -8.32 -27.56 -29.17
C TRP A 348 -9.72 -28.12 -29.51
N ARG A 349 -10.44 -28.69 -28.54
CA ARG A 349 -11.83 -29.14 -28.69
C ARG A 349 -12.82 -28.00 -28.93
N ILE A 350 -12.62 -26.84 -28.31
CA ILE A 350 -13.49 -25.67 -28.48
C ILE A 350 -13.22 -25.01 -29.84
N ILE A 351 -11.96 -25.03 -30.29
CA ILE A 351 -11.59 -24.58 -31.64
C ILE A 351 -12.23 -25.50 -32.68
N GLY A 352 -12.12 -26.82 -32.53
CA GLY A 352 -12.75 -27.79 -33.43
C GLY A 352 -14.27 -27.66 -33.50
N LEU A 353 -14.95 -27.43 -32.36
CA LEU A 353 -16.40 -27.24 -32.32
C LEU A 353 -16.83 -25.91 -32.98
N ASN A 354 -16.08 -24.83 -32.78
CA ASN A 354 -16.34 -23.56 -33.46
C ASN A 354 -16.08 -23.66 -34.97
N ILE A 355 -15.02 -24.34 -35.40
CA ILE A 355 -14.75 -24.59 -36.82
C ILE A 355 -15.89 -25.41 -37.42
N ALA A 356 -16.35 -26.49 -36.77
CA ALA A 356 -17.50 -27.26 -37.23
C ALA A 356 -18.79 -26.43 -37.29
N PHE A 357 -19.01 -25.55 -36.31
CA PHE A 357 -20.16 -24.63 -36.31
C PHE A 357 -20.07 -23.58 -37.43
N PHE A 358 -18.90 -22.98 -37.67
CA PHE A 358 -18.71 -22.01 -38.76
C PHE A 358 -18.69 -22.68 -40.14
N CYS A 359 -18.20 -23.91 -40.27
CA CYS A 359 -18.32 -24.71 -41.49
C CYS A 359 -19.77 -25.14 -41.73
N GLY A 360 -20.52 -25.50 -40.69
CA GLY A 360 -21.95 -25.77 -40.78
C GLY A 360 -22.75 -24.53 -41.15
N LEU A 361 -22.46 -23.38 -40.54
CA LEU A 361 -23.07 -22.09 -40.86
C LEU A 361 -22.70 -21.65 -42.29
N GLY A 362 -21.44 -21.85 -42.70
CA GLY A 362 -20.95 -21.58 -44.05
C GLY A 362 -21.56 -22.50 -45.11
N LEU A 363 -21.79 -23.77 -44.80
CA LEU A 363 -22.55 -24.70 -45.66
C LEU A 363 -24.01 -24.26 -45.76
N THR A 364 -24.66 -23.87 -44.66
CA THR A 364 -26.02 -23.30 -44.73
C THR A 364 -26.05 -22.00 -45.52
N PHE A 365 -25.04 -21.12 -45.39
CA PHE A 365 -24.95 -19.89 -46.17
C PHE A 365 -24.67 -20.15 -47.65
N ALA A 366 -23.83 -21.14 -47.99
CA ALA A 366 -23.53 -21.53 -49.37
C ALA A 366 -24.73 -22.18 -50.06
N PHE A 367 -25.54 -22.97 -49.34
CA PHE A 367 -26.83 -23.47 -49.83
C PHE A 367 -27.91 -22.37 -49.92
N ILE A 368 -27.78 -21.28 -49.16
CA ILE A 368 -28.69 -20.10 -49.20
C ILE A 368 -28.27 -19.12 -50.32
N ASP A 369 -27.00 -19.06 -50.72
CA ASP A 369 -26.52 -18.08 -51.69
C ASP A 369 -26.99 -18.38 -53.13
N ASP A 370 -27.14 -19.66 -53.48
CA ASP A 370 -27.69 -20.09 -54.77
C ASP A 370 -29.24 -19.94 -54.84
N ASN A 371 -29.87 -19.67 -53.69
CA ASN A 371 -31.32 -19.60 -53.57
C ASN A 371 -31.78 -18.46 -52.63
N ARG A 372 -31.21 -17.26 -52.78
CA ARG A 372 -31.62 -16.03 -52.06
C ARG A 372 -33.13 -15.75 -52.18
N PHE A 373 -33.74 -16.22 -53.26
CA PHE A 373 -35.19 -16.19 -53.49
C PHE A 373 -35.94 -17.10 -52.51
N ALA A 374 -35.46 -18.32 -52.25
CA ALA A 374 -36.09 -19.30 -51.35
C ALA A 374 -35.96 -18.92 -49.87
N ALA A 375 -34.84 -18.36 -49.43
CA ALA A 375 -34.68 -17.90 -48.04
C ALA A 375 -35.56 -16.67 -47.73
N ALA A 376 -35.66 -15.72 -48.66
CA ALA A 376 -36.59 -14.60 -48.56
C ALA A 376 -38.06 -15.05 -48.63
N GLN A 377 -38.36 -16.06 -49.45
CA GLN A 377 -39.69 -16.70 -49.50
C GLN A 377 -40.02 -17.41 -48.19
N LEU A 378 -39.11 -18.20 -47.61
CA LEU A 378 -39.29 -18.88 -46.32
C LEU A 378 -39.46 -17.91 -45.16
N LEU A 379 -38.70 -16.81 -45.13
CA LEU A 379 -38.87 -15.76 -44.12
C LEU A 379 -40.21 -15.02 -44.29
N ARG A 380 -40.62 -14.73 -45.53
CA ARG A 380 -41.96 -14.18 -45.82
C ARG A 380 -43.05 -15.17 -45.43
N TYR A 381 -42.91 -16.45 -45.76
CA TYR A 381 -43.87 -17.50 -45.42
C TYR A 381 -43.95 -17.70 -43.90
N GLY A 382 -42.82 -17.71 -43.20
CA GLY A 382 -42.74 -17.75 -41.74
C GLY A 382 -43.34 -16.52 -41.05
N TYR A 383 -43.26 -15.35 -41.68
CA TYR A 383 -43.92 -14.14 -41.21
C TYR A 383 -45.44 -14.18 -41.44
N HIS A 384 -45.89 -14.69 -42.59
CA HIS A 384 -47.31 -14.81 -42.92
C HIS A 384 -48.03 -15.93 -42.15
N THR A 385 -47.36 -17.06 -41.91
CA THR A 385 -47.89 -18.20 -41.14
C THR A 385 -47.86 -17.99 -39.61
N GLY A 386 -47.19 -16.93 -39.14
CA GLY A 386 -47.03 -16.66 -37.70
C GLY A 386 -45.92 -17.46 -37.00
N LEU A 387 -45.20 -18.34 -37.71
CA LEU A 387 -44.15 -19.18 -37.15
C LEU A 387 -42.92 -18.39 -36.69
N GLY A 388 -42.56 -17.32 -37.41
CA GLY A 388 -41.46 -16.42 -37.02
C GLY A 388 -41.75 -15.68 -35.70
N PRO A 389 -42.89 -14.98 -35.58
CA PRO A 389 -43.35 -14.42 -34.31
C PRO A 389 -43.44 -15.44 -33.16
N ALA A 390 -43.85 -16.69 -33.43
CA ALA A 390 -43.92 -17.75 -32.42
C ALA A 390 -42.54 -18.15 -31.87
N LEU A 391 -41.52 -18.28 -32.74
CA LEU A 391 -40.15 -18.55 -32.31
C LEU A 391 -39.56 -17.40 -31.48
N LEU A 392 -39.86 -16.15 -31.87
CA LEU A 392 -39.46 -14.97 -31.11
C LEU A 392 -40.15 -14.93 -29.74
N ALA A 393 -41.44 -15.26 -29.66
CA ALA A 393 -42.17 -15.39 -28.41
C ALA A 393 -41.56 -16.47 -27.50
N GLY A 394 -41.23 -17.64 -28.04
CA GLY A 394 -40.56 -18.72 -27.32
C GLY A 394 -39.19 -18.32 -26.76
N GLY A 395 -38.37 -17.62 -27.56
CA GLY A 395 -37.07 -17.10 -27.12
C GLY A 395 -37.18 -16.06 -26.01
N LEU A 396 -38.12 -15.12 -26.11
CA LEU A 396 -38.39 -14.12 -25.08
C LEU A 396 -38.92 -14.75 -23.79
N PHE A 397 -39.83 -15.73 -23.90
CA PHE A 397 -40.37 -16.46 -22.75
C PHE A 397 -39.26 -17.24 -22.02
N TRP A 398 -38.41 -17.97 -22.75
CA TRP A 398 -37.27 -18.68 -22.16
C TRP A 398 -36.32 -17.72 -21.44
N GLY A 399 -35.97 -16.60 -22.07
CA GLY A 399 -35.12 -15.56 -21.46
C GLY A 399 -35.76 -14.98 -20.19
N GLY A 400 -37.05 -14.63 -20.26
CA GLY A 400 -37.81 -14.11 -19.13
C GLY A 400 -37.88 -15.08 -17.95
N CYS A 401 -38.20 -16.35 -18.20
CA CYS A 401 -38.19 -17.40 -17.19
C CYS A 401 -36.79 -17.60 -16.57
N ASN A 402 -35.73 -17.59 -17.36
CA ASN A 402 -34.37 -17.74 -16.85
C ASN A 402 -33.99 -16.57 -15.92
N PHE A 403 -34.31 -15.32 -16.27
CA PHE A 403 -34.09 -14.17 -15.38
C PHE A 403 -34.95 -14.21 -14.12
N PHE A 404 -36.19 -14.71 -14.23
CA PHE A 404 -37.07 -14.90 -13.08
C PHE A 404 -36.53 -15.97 -12.11
N LEU A 405 -36.08 -17.11 -12.64
CA LEU A 405 -35.43 -18.16 -11.84
C LEU A 405 -34.15 -17.64 -11.19
N LEU A 406 -33.34 -16.88 -11.93
CA LEU A 406 -32.12 -16.27 -11.41
C LEU A 406 -32.42 -15.30 -10.25
N LYS A 407 -33.45 -14.45 -10.41
CA LYS A 407 -33.93 -13.55 -9.34
C LYS A 407 -34.34 -14.36 -8.11
N ARG A 408 -35.14 -15.40 -8.29
CA ARG A 408 -35.65 -16.26 -7.21
C ARG A 408 -34.53 -17.05 -6.51
N HIS A 409 -33.46 -17.39 -7.21
CA HIS A 409 -32.27 -18.00 -6.59
C HIS A 409 -31.50 -17.02 -5.71
N VAL A 410 -31.42 -15.73 -6.10
CA VAL A 410 -30.80 -14.69 -5.26
C VAL A 410 -31.67 -14.45 -4.02
N GLU A 411 -32.97 -14.18 -4.19
CA GLU A 411 -33.89 -13.82 -3.09
C GLU A 411 -34.12 -14.94 -2.06
N ASN A 412 -34.02 -16.21 -2.46
CA ASN A 412 -34.23 -17.35 -1.56
C ASN A 412 -32.94 -17.83 -0.88
N THR A 413 -31.79 -17.18 -1.12
CA THR A 413 -30.54 -17.56 -0.45
C THR A 413 -30.46 -16.83 0.89
N PRO A 414 -30.48 -17.52 2.05
CA PRO A 414 -30.39 -16.85 3.33
C PRO A 414 -28.97 -16.33 3.58
N THR A 415 -28.88 -15.14 4.20
CA THR A 415 -27.63 -14.62 4.75
C THR A 415 -27.10 -15.54 5.85
N SER A 416 -25.92 -16.10 5.64
CA SER A 416 -25.28 -17.04 6.55
C SER A 416 -24.11 -16.37 7.27
N LYS A 417 -24.01 -16.61 8.58
CA LYS A 417 -22.81 -16.28 9.38
C LYS A 417 -21.67 -17.21 8.99
N ILE A 418 -20.44 -16.70 8.99
CA ILE A 418 -19.26 -17.46 8.54
C ILE A 418 -19.05 -18.73 9.38
N ARG A 419 -19.21 -18.64 10.71
CA ARG A 419 -19.14 -19.78 11.65
C ARG A 419 -20.05 -20.95 11.30
N SER A 420 -21.22 -20.68 10.73
CA SER A 420 -22.30 -21.66 10.52
C SER A 420 -22.71 -21.73 9.06
N LEU A 421 -21.75 -21.52 8.16
CA LEU A 421 -21.96 -21.55 6.73
C LEU A 421 -22.43 -22.93 6.27
N ALA A 422 -23.57 -23.01 5.60
CA ALA A 422 -24.04 -24.26 5.01
C ALA A 422 -23.23 -24.59 3.74
N MET A 423 -23.04 -25.88 3.46
CA MET A 423 -22.45 -26.32 2.20
C MET A 423 -23.43 -26.08 1.05
N GLY A 424 -22.97 -25.48 -0.05
CA GLY A 424 -23.82 -25.11 -1.18
C GLY A 424 -23.94 -23.60 -1.38
N MET A 425 -25.02 -23.16 -2.00
CA MET A 425 -25.27 -21.74 -2.28
C MET A 425 -25.47 -20.96 -0.97
N VAL A 426 -24.66 -19.93 -0.77
CA VAL A 426 -24.66 -19.11 0.44
C VAL A 426 -24.41 -17.65 0.11
N GLU A 427 -25.02 -16.80 0.94
CA GLU A 427 -24.80 -15.37 0.94
C GLU A 427 -24.05 -14.99 2.22
N ILE A 428 -22.90 -14.33 2.07
CA ILE A 428 -22.07 -13.87 3.19
C ILE A 428 -21.81 -12.37 3.09
N TYR A 429 -21.73 -11.74 4.26
CA TYR A 429 -21.42 -10.34 4.42
C TYR A 429 -20.31 -10.16 5.45
N GLY A 430 -19.26 -9.43 5.11
CA GLY A 430 -18.13 -9.21 6.01
C GLY A 430 -17.09 -8.26 5.45
N ARG A 431 -16.04 -8.01 6.22
CA ARG A 431 -14.90 -7.17 5.84
C ARG A 431 -13.89 -7.99 5.05
N ALA A 432 -13.44 -7.46 3.92
CA ALA A 432 -12.42 -8.11 3.11
C ALA A 432 -11.03 -7.99 3.76
N ARG A 433 -10.31 -9.09 3.84
CA ARG A 433 -8.90 -9.14 4.26
C ARG A 433 -8.03 -9.76 3.19
N ARG A 434 -6.80 -9.26 3.12
CA ARG A 434 -5.80 -9.78 2.19
C ARG A 434 -5.25 -11.12 2.70
N LYS A 435 -5.28 -12.13 1.84
CA LYS A 435 -4.57 -13.40 2.04
C LYS A 435 -3.15 -13.34 1.47
N TYR A 436 -2.95 -12.52 0.43
CA TYR A 436 -1.70 -12.33 -0.28
C TYR A 436 -1.34 -10.85 -0.35
N ALA A 437 -0.06 -10.55 -0.51
CA ALA A 437 0.49 -9.20 -0.68
C ALA A 437 0.13 -8.60 -2.05
N LEU A 438 -1.16 -8.36 -2.29
CA LEU A 438 -1.69 -7.82 -3.54
C LEU A 438 -1.76 -6.29 -3.51
N VAL A 439 -1.23 -5.66 -4.55
CA VAL A 439 -1.17 -4.19 -4.71
C VAL A 439 -1.73 -3.81 -6.08
N ALA A 440 -2.54 -2.76 -6.10
CA ALA A 440 -3.11 -2.21 -7.32
C ALA A 440 -2.00 -1.56 -8.19
N PRO A 441 -1.80 -1.96 -9.47
CA PRO A 441 -0.65 -1.54 -10.27
C PRO A 441 -0.53 -0.03 -10.53
N MET A 442 -1.64 0.70 -10.67
CA MET A 442 -1.61 2.14 -10.98
C MET A 442 -1.60 2.98 -9.71
N THR A 443 -2.51 2.69 -8.78
CA THR A 443 -2.67 3.46 -7.55
C THR A 443 -1.66 3.09 -6.46
N SER A 444 -0.97 1.96 -6.60
CA SER A 444 -0.01 1.43 -5.62
C SER A 444 -0.64 1.22 -4.23
N THR A 445 -1.95 0.97 -4.19
CA THR A 445 -2.70 0.77 -2.95
C THR A 445 -2.81 -0.71 -2.59
N PRO A 446 -2.65 -1.10 -1.31
CA PRO A 446 -2.96 -2.44 -0.83
C PRO A 446 -4.42 -2.80 -1.09
N CYS A 447 -4.67 -3.93 -1.76
CA CYS A 447 -6.03 -4.31 -2.16
C CYS A 447 -6.26 -5.83 -2.08
N VAL A 448 -7.51 -6.26 -1.99
CA VAL A 448 -7.90 -7.68 -2.13
C VAL A 448 -8.22 -8.06 -3.57
N TYR A 449 -8.56 -7.06 -4.39
CA TYR A 449 -8.86 -7.23 -5.81
C TYR A 449 -8.62 -5.91 -6.54
N TYR A 450 -8.07 -6.02 -7.75
CA TYR A 450 -8.00 -4.97 -8.75
C TYR A 450 -8.35 -5.48 -10.16
N ARG A 451 -8.89 -4.58 -10.99
CA ARG A 451 -8.99 -4.71 -12.44
C ARG A 451 -8.51 -3.44 -13.12
N LEU A 452 -7.51 -3.57 -13.97
CA LEU A 452 -6.90 -2.49 -14.72
C LEU A 452 -7.24 -2.63 -16.19
N ARG A 453 -7.89 -1.60 -16.75
CA ARG A 453 -8.13 -1.45 -18.19
C ARG A 453 -7.34 -0.27 -18.72
N THR A 454 -6.50 -0.50 -19.72
CA THR A 454 -5.77 0.56 -20.42
C THR A 454 -6.40 0.78 -21.79
N TYR A 455 -6.67 2.03 -22.12
CA TYR A 455 -7.24 2.49 -23.37
C TYR A 455 -6.24 3.39 -24.09
N ARG A 456 -6.16 3.25 -25.41
CA ARG A 456 -5.40 4.17 -26.28
C ARG A 456 -6.35 4.81 -27.27
N ARG A 457 -6.17 6.10 -27.52
CA ARG A 457 -6.93 6.88 -28.49
C ARG A 457 -6.40 6.58 -29.89
N GLU A 458 -7.27 6.19 -30.81
CA GLU A 458 -6.86 5.94 -32.19
C GLU A 458 -6.55 7.26 -32.90
N THR A 459 -5.31 7.37 -33.39
CA THR A 459 -4.77 8.58 -34.05
C THR A 459 -4.98 8.58 -35.58
N HIS A 460 -5.18 7.41 -36.19
CA HIS A 460 -5.29 7.23 -37.63
C HIS A 460 -6.46 6.30 -38.00
N GLY A 461 -7.06 6.55 -39.18
CA GLY A 461 -8.17 5.75 -39.74
C GLY A 461 -9.56 6.35 -39.50
N GLU A 462 -10.58 5.62 -39.94
CA GLU A 462 -12.00 6.02 -39.91
C GLU A 462 -12.55 6.19 -38.47
N ASN A 463 -11.91 5.53 -37.50
CA ASN A 463 -12.27 5.59 -36.07
C ASN A 463 -11.44 6.61 -35.26
N ARG A 464 -10.85 7.61 -35.94
CA ARG A 464 -10.02 8.65 -35.30
C ARG A 464 -10.74 9.27 -34.10
N GLY A 465 -10.05 9.29 -32.97
CA GLY A 465 -10.54 9.88 -31.72
C GLY A 465 -11.30 8.93 -30.79
N ARG A 466 -11.60 7.70 -31.21
CA ARG A 466 -12.24 6.67 -30.36
C ARG A 466 -11.20 6.03 -29.42
N TRP A 467 -11.63 5.73 -28.19
CA TRP A 467 -10.83 4.99 -27.22
C TRP A 467 -10.92 3.49 -27.49
N ARG A 468 -9.77 2.84 -27.68
CA ARG A 468 -9.68 1.40 -27.88
C ARG A 468 -9.02 0.73 -26.68
N LEU A 469 -9.65 -0.31 -26.15
CA LEU A 469 -9.09 -1.12 -25.07
C LEU A 469 -7.83 -1.85 -25.58
N GLN A 470 -6.68 -1.53 -24.97
CA GLN A 470 -5.38 -2.12 -25.30
C GLN A 470 -5.07 -3.30 -24.38
N SER A 471 -5.36 -3.19 -23.09
CA SER A 471 -5.15 -4.27 -22.13
C SER A 471 -6.22 -4.30 -21.05
N ASP A 472 -6.59 -5.51 -20.61
CA ASP A 472 -7.48 -5.76 -19.47
C ASP A 472 -6.80 -6.80 -18.57
N ARG A 473 -6.29 -6.34 -17.43
CA ARG A 473 -5.62 -7.18 -16.43
C ARG A 473 -6.47 -7.22 -15.17
N SER A 474 -6.72 -8.41 -14.65
CA SER A 474 -7.50 -8.61 -13.43
C SER A 474 -6.83 -9.60 -12.50
N SER A 475 -6.90 -9.32 -11.21
CA SER A 475 -6.46 -10.20 -10.13
C SER A 475 -7.53 -11.23 -9.72
N GLY A 476 -8.56 -11.46 -10.54
CA GLY A 476 -9.65 -12.41 -10.26
C GLY A 476 -9.25 -13.89 -10.14
N HIS A 477 -7.96 -14.20 -10.05
CA HIS A 477 -7.42 -15.54 -9.75
C HIS A 477 -6.85 -15.66 -8.33
N VAL A 478 -6.69 -14.53 -7.62
CA VAL A 478 -6.09 -14.42 -6.29
C VAL A 478 -7.18 -14.54 -5.23
N PRO A 479 -7.15 -15.58 -4.38
CA PRO A 479 -8.09 -15.71 -3.27
C PRO A 479 -7.86 -14.65 -2.18
N PHE A 480 -8.92 -14.28 -1.47
CA PHE A 480 -8.85 -13.36 -0.33
C PHE A 480 -9.76 -13.84 0.80
N TYR A 481 -9.64 -13.24 1.99
CA TYR A 481 -10.45 -13.60 3.15
C TYR A 481 -11.63 -12.64 3.31
N ILE A 482 -12.74 -13.14 3.83
CA ILE A 482 -13.82 -12.33 4.38
C ILE A 482 -13.96 -12.66 5.85
N GLU A 483 -14.06 -11.62 6.68
CA GLU A 483 -14.24 -11.71 8.12
C GLU A 483 -15.56 -11.07 8.54
N ASP A 484 -16.35 -11.79 9.33
CA ASP A 484 -17.49 -11.26 10.05
C ASP A 484 -17.23 -11.32 11.56
N ALA A 485 -18.22 -10.99 12.39
CA ALA A 485 -18.07 -11.05 13.85
C ALA A 485 -17.90 -12.49 14.39
N THR A 486 -18.06 -13.51 13.55
CA THR A 486 -18.16 -14.93 13.96
C THR A 486 -17.00 -15.79 13.48
N GLY A 487 -16.28 -15.37 12.45
CA GLY A 487 -15.12 -16.08 11.92
C GLY A 487 -14.61 -15.52 10.60
N ARG A 488 -13.77 -16.31 9.92
CA ARG A 488 -13.14 -15.99 8.65
C ARG A 488 -13.37 -17.10 7.62
N VAL A 489 -13.58 -16.74 6.35
CA VAL A 489 -13.70 -17.69 5.23
C VAL A 489 -12.87 -17.25 4.03
N THR A 490 -12.35 -18.20 3.26
CA THR A 490 -11.64 -17.92 2.01
C THR A 490 -12.62 -17.77 0.84
N VAL A 491 -12.46 -16.73 0.03
CA VAL A 491 -13.23 -16.52 -1.22
C VAL A 491 -12.30 -16.65 -2.42
N ASP A 492 -12.68 -17.49 -3.39
CA ASP A 492 -12.00 -17.60 -4.69
C ASP A 492 -12.77 -16.79 -5.75
N PRO A 493 -12.29 -15.60 -6.17
CA PRO A 493 -13.00 -14.71 -7.09
C PRO A 493 -13.06 -15.21 -8.54
N ARG A 494 -12.55 -16.40 -8.86
CA ARG A 494 -12.51 -16.91 -10.23
C ARG A 494 -13.89 -16.95 -10.87
N LYS A 495 -14.02 -16.23 -11.99
CA LYS A 495 -15.25 -16.12 -12.79
C LYS A 495 -16.42 -15.50 -12.02
N ALA A 496 -16.16 -14.77 -10.94
CA ALA A 496 -17.15 -13.93 -10.26
C ALA A 496 -17.54 -12.73 -11.13
N SER A 497 -18.79 -12.29 -11.01
CA SER A 497 -19.17 -10.93 -11.38
C SER A 497 -18.78 -9.99 -10.25
N ILE A 498 -17.71 -9.23 -10.44
CA ILE A 498 -17.15 -8.36 -9.40
C ILE A 498 -17.55 -6.92 -9.67
N ARG A 499 -18.15 -6.27 -8.67
CA ARG A 499 -18.43 -4.84 -8.67
C ARG A 499 -17.60 -4.17 -7.60
N ALA A 500 -16.45 -3.64 -8.01
CA ALA A 500 -15.62 -2.81 -7.16
C ALA A 500 -16.34 -1.48 -6.91
N GLY A 501 -16.41 -1.06 -5.65
CA GLY A 501 -17.05 0.21 -5.26
C GLY A 501 -16.18 1.43 -5.61
N VAL A 502 -14.86 1.24 -5.68
CA VAL A 502 -13.91 2.31 -6.00
C VAL A 502 -13.40 2.15 -7.43
N LYS A 503 -13.54 3.21 -8.21
CA LYS A 503 -13.04 3.31 -9.57
C LYS A 503 -12.19 4.57 -9.69
N GLN A 504 -10.94 4.41 -10.12
CA GLN A 504 -10.02 5.51 -10.37
C GLN A 504 -9.64 5.52 -11.84
N GLU A 505 -9.48 6.72 -12.39
CA GLU A 505 -9.11 6.93 -13.78
C GLU A 505 -7.97 7.93 -13.85
N GLY A 506 -7.06 7.75 -14.80
CA GLY A 506 -5.97 8.69 -15.01
C GLY A 506 -5.30 8.51 -16.37
N PHE A 507 -4.32 9.37 -16.61
CA PHE A 507 -3.49 9.38 -17.82
C PHE A 507 -2.06 8.93 -17.46
N PRO A 508 -1.26 8.39 -18.40
CA PRO A 508 0.15 8.14 -18.15
C PRO A 508 0.84 9.42 -17.69
N GLY A 509 1.66 9.33 -16.64
CA GLY A 509 2.30 10.48 -15.99
C GLY A 509 1.59 10.95 -14.72
N GLN A 510 0.28 10.71 -14.57
CA GLN A 510 -0.44 10.86 -13.29
C GLN A 510 -0.16 9.65 -12.39
N ARG A 511 1.10 9.46 -11.99
CA ARG A 511 1.40 8.64 -10.81
C ARG A 511 0.94 9.44 -9.59
N ASN A 512 0.10 8.81 -8.77
CA ASN A 512 -0.53 9.31 -7.54
C ASN A 512 -0.08 10.73 -7.09
N ILE A 513 -0.99 11.71 -7.18
CA ILE A 513 -0.79 13.13 -6.84
C ILE A 513 -0.27 13.33 -5.40
N MET A 514 -0.41 12.32 -4.52
CA MET A 514 0.14 12.36 -3.16
C MET A 514 1.62 12.78 -3.08
N PHE A 515 2.46 12.53 -4.11
CA PHE A 515 3.90 12.83 -4.02
C PHE A 515 4.55 13.37 -5.31
N GLY A 516 3.86 14.27 -6.04
CA GLY A 516 4.54 15.20 -6.96
C GLY A 516 4.89 14.68 -8.38
N GLY A 517 4.13 13.74 -8.94
CA GLY A 517 4.29 13.31 -10.34
C GLY A 517 3.62 14.27 -11.34
N GLY A 518 4.28 15.38 -11.68
CA GLY A 518 3.84 16.34 -12.69
C GLY A 518 4.59 16.22 -14.02
N GLY A 519 4.60 15.02 -14.62
CA GLY A 519 5.22 14.79 -15.93
C GLY A 519 4.33 15.18 -17.12
N SER A 520 4.96 15.53 -18.25
CA SER A 520 4.31 15.85 -19.53
C SER A 520 3.26 14.81 -19.93
N TYR A 521 2.05 15.29 -20.21
CA TYR A 521 0.85 14.47 -20.42
C TYR A 521 0.84 13.87 -21.83
N ASP A 522 0.97 12.54 -21.93
CA ASP A 522 0.51 11.84 -23.13
C ASP A 522 -1.01 11.64 -23.04
N SER A 523 -1.75 12.58 -23.64
CA SER A 523 -3.23 12.54 -23.70
C SER A 523 -3.78 11.40 -24.56
N SER A 524 -2.92 10.62 -25.23
CA SER A 524 -3.34 9.53 -26.12
C SER A 524 -3.67 8.23 -25.38
N GLU A 525 -3.36 8.11 -24.09
CA GLU A 525 -3.63 6.91 -23.29
C GLU A 525 -4.41 7.25 -22.02
N LYS A 526 -5.33 6.37 -21.63
CA LYS A 526 -6.13 6.47 -20.42
C LYS A 526 -6.14 5.12 -19.72
N TRP A 527 -5.98 5.10 -18.41
CA TRP A 527 -6.17 3.90 -17.61
C TRP A 527 -7.38 4.06 -16.68
N VAL A 528 -8.03 2.93 -16.41
CA VAL A 528 -9.15 2.81 -15.48
C VAL A 528 -8.84 1.64 -14.56
N GLU A 529 -8.71 1.93 -13.27
CA GLU A 529 -8.43 0.94 -12.24
C GLU A 529 -9.62 0.83 -11.27
N GLU A 530 -10.21 -0.35 -11.21
CA GLU A 530 -11.27 -0.72 -10.27
C GLU A 530 -10.63 -1.49 -9.11
N VAL A 531 -10.81 -1.04 -7.86
CA VAL A 531 -10.10 -1.59 -6.69
C VAL A 531 -11.06 -1.90 -5.54
N ILE A 532 -10.82 -3.01 -4.85
CA ILE A 532 -11.42 -3.32 -3.55
C ILE A 532 -10.31 -3.26 -2.49
N HIS A 533 -10.39 -2.27 -1.61
CA HIS A 533 -9.42 -2.07 -0.54
C HIS A 533 -9.63 -3.08 0.59
N GLU A 534 -8.55 -3.35 1.34
CA GLU A 534 -8.65 -4.08 2.59
C GLU A 534 -9.60 -3.37 3.58
N GLY A 535 -10.38 -4.13 4.34
CA GLY A 535 -11.35 -3.62 5.31
C GLY A 535 -12.69 -3.20 4.70
N THR A 536 -12.81 -3.13 3.37
CA THR A 536 -14.08 -2.84 2.69
C THR A 536 -15.11 -3.92 3.02
N SER A 537 -16.33 -3.50 3.36
CA SER A 537 -17.43 -4.45 3.56
C SER A 537 -17.88 -4.98 2.20
N LEU A 538 -17.84 -6.30 2.05
CA LEU A 538 -18.20 -7.04 0.84
C LEU A 538 -19.41 -7.92 1.07
N TYR A 539 -20.28 -7.91 0.08
CA TYR A 539 -21.32 -8.89 -0.15
C TYR A 539 -20.80 -9.96 -1.11
N VAL A 540 -20.89 -11.23 -0.74
CA VAL A 540 -20.54 -12.35 -1.61
C VAL A 540 -21.66 -13.37 -1.64
N LEU A 541 -22.15 -13.64 -2.85
CA LEU A 541 -23.10 -14.71 -3.14
C LEU A 541 -22.36 -15.77 -3.97
N GLY A 542 -22.23 -16.98 -3.45
CA GLY A 542 -21.45 -18.05 -4.09
C GLY A 542 -21.69 -19.43 -3.49
N ASP A 543 -20.92 -20.41 -3.94
CA ASP A 543 -21.06 -21.81 -3.55
C ASP A 543 -19.94 -22.20 -2.59
N ALA A 544 -20.30 -22.56 -1.35
CA ALA A 544 -19.39 -23.00 -0.31
C ALA A 544 -18.99 -24.46 -0.51
N LYS A 545 -17.67 -24.72 -0.57
CA LYS A 545 -17.10 -26.06 -0.77
C LYS A 545 -15.92 -26.29 0.16
N VAL A 546 -15.74 -27.54 0.56
CA VAL A 546 -14.53 -27.94 1.28
C VAL A 546 -13.40 -27.97 0.26
N LEU A 547 -12.32 -27.26 0.55
CA LEU A 547 -11.11 -27.27 -0.25
C LEU A 547 -10.48 -28.66 -0.18
N LYS A 548 -10.75 -29.49 -1.19
CA LYS A 548 -9.94 -30.70 -1.42
C LYS A 548 -8.57 -30.23 -1.86
N GLN A 549 -7.65 -30.04 -0.92
CA GLN A 549 -6.23 -29.92 -1.25
C GLN A 549 -5.88 -31.10 -2.17
N GLN A 550 -5.29 -30.82 -3.33
CA GLN A 550 -4.65 -31.85 -4.15
C GLN A 550 -3.47 -32.40 -3.35
N ARG A 551 -3.76 -33.36 -2.48
CA ARG A 551 -2.75 -34.01 -1.65
C ARG A 551 -1.96 -34.93 -2.57
N LYS A 552 -0.63 -34.77 -2.61
CA LYS A 552 0.28 -35.76 -3.18
C LYS A 552 -0.08 -37.14 -2.62
N SER A 553 -0.07 -38.16 -3.48
CA SER A 553 -0.32 -39.53 -3.04
C SER A 553 0.68 -39.95 -1.97
N LEU A 554 0.31 -40.86 -1.05
CA LEU A 554 1.25 -41.43 -0.07
C LEU A 554 2.53 -41.93 -0.75
N ARG A 555 2.37 -42.56 -1.91
CA ARG A 555 3.46 -43.07 -2.72
C ARG A 555 4.37 -41.96 -3.24
N GLU A 556 3.82 -40.81 -3.63
CA GLU A 556 4.59 -39.67 -4.11
C GLU A 556 5.39 -39.02 -2.98
N LYS A 557 4.78 -38.80 -1.79
CA LYS A 557 5.48 -38.28 -0.61
C LYS A 557 6.60 -39.24 -0.16
N LYS A 558 6.36 -40.55 -0.15
CA LYS A 558 7.37 -41.58 0.16
C LYS A 558 8.56 -41.49 -0.81
N ILE A 559 8.30 -41.40 -2.12
CA ILE A 559 9.36 -41.30 -3.14
C ILE A 559 10.19 -40.02 -2.97
N GLU A 560 9.56 -38.90 -2.64
CA GLU A 560 10.22 -37.61 -2.39
C GLU A 560 11.14 -37.68 -1.16
N LYS A 561 10.64 -38.15 -0.02
CA LYS A 561 11.45 -38.32 1.20
C LYS A 561 12.59 -39.32 1.02
N LEU A 562 12.37 -40.42 0.28
CA LEU A 562 13.45 -41.35 -0.07
C LEU A 562 14.50 -40.73 -0.99
N ARG A 563 14.11 -39.78 -1.84
CA ARG A 563 15.06 -39.04 -2.68
C ARG A 563 15.90 -38.08 -1.83
N ASP A 564 15.26 -37.35 -0.92
CA ASP A 564 15.94 -36.43 -0.02
C ASP A 564 16.91 -37.18 0.90
N LEU A 565 16.49 -38.33 1.41
CA LEU A 565 17.35 -39.21 2.21
C LEU A 565 18.58 -39.66 1.43
N LYS A 566 18.45 -39.99 0.13
CA LYS A 566 19.59 -40.35 -0.73
C LYS A 566 20.53 -39.19 -1.04
N LEU A 567 20.04 -37.94 -0.99
CA LEU A 567 20.84 -36.74 -1.23
C LEU A 567 21.67 -36.37 0.00
N ASP A 568 21.17 -36.66 1.20
CA ASP A 568 21.87 -36.40 2.45
C ASP A 568 22.75 -37.59 2.86
N ARG A 569 24.05 -37.46 2.58
CA ARG A 569 25.06 -38.48 2.93
C ARG A 569 25.15 -38.73 4.44
N ALA A 570 24.94 -37.71 5.28
CA ALA A 570 25.02 -37.85 6.73
C ALA A 570 23.79 -38.56 7.29
N ALA A 571 22.61 -38.32 6.71
CA ALA A 571 21.39 -39.04 7.07
C ALA A 571 21.44 -40.51 6.62
N MET A 572 22.00 -40.80 5.45
CA MET A 572 22.23 -42.17 4.96
C MET A 572 23.17 -42.98 5.85
N GLN A 573 24.22 -42.36 6.39
CA GLN A 573 25.18 -43.02 7.30
C GLN A 573 24.56 -43.45 8.64
N LYS A 574 23.39 -42.94 9.03
CA LYS A 574 22.70 -43.38 10.24
C LYS A 574 22.16 -44.81 10.14
N TYR A 575 21.99 -45.30 8.92
CA TYR A 575 21.46 -46.64 8.63
C TYR A 575 22.58 -47.65 8.32
N ASP A 576 23.83 -47.19 8.24
CA ASP A 576 25.04 -48.01 8.09
C ASP A 576 25.43 -48.57 9.48
N THR A 577 25.00 -49.81 9.74
CA THR A 577 25.10 -50.46 11.05
C THR A 577 26.41 -51.24 11.19
N ASP A 578 26.96 -51.72 10.07
CA ASP A 578 28.23 -52.46 10.04
C ASP A 578 29.46 -51.55 9.82
N GLY A 579 29.24 -50.28 9.46
CA GLY A 579 30.28 -49.27 9.35
C GLY A 579 31.18 -49.44 8.14
N ASP A 580 30.74 -50.19 7.12
CA ASP A 580 31.52 -50.50 5.93
C ASP A 580 31.51 -49.37 4.87
N GLY A 581 30.69 -48.34 5.11
CA GLY A 581 30.53 -47.17 4.23
C GLY A 581 29.62 -47.40 3.02
N ARG A 582 28.90 -48.54 2.96
CA ARG A 582 27.98 -48.93 1.89
C ARG A 582 26.67 -49.48 2.48
N ILE A 583 25.54 -48.90 2.10
CA ILE A 583 24.25 -49.37 2.59
C ILE A 583 23.84 -50.69 1.91
N SER A 584 23.69 -51.73 2.72
CA SER A 584 23.20 -53.04 2.29
C SER A 584 21.68 -53.05 2.00
N ALA A 585 21.18 -54.13 1.41
CA ALA A 585 19.75 -54.25 1.08
C ALA A 585 18.85 -54.25 2.33
N ASP A 586 19.32 -54.84 3.42
CA ASP A 586 18.57 -54.97 4.68
C ASP A 586 18.55 -53.62 5.43
N GLU A 587 19.67 -52.91 5.48
CA GLU A 587 19.75 -51.55 6.03
C GLU A 587 18.91 -50.55 5.24
N TRP A 588 18.87 -50.69 3.91
CA TRP A 588 18.00 -49.89 3.06
C TRP A 588 16.52 -50.17 3.30
N GLN A 589 16.15 -51.40 3.65
CA GLN A 589 14.79 -51.77 3.99
C GLN A 589 14.35 -51.09 5.30
N VAL A 590 15.20 -51.09 6.33
CA VAL A 590 14.94 -50.39 7.59
C VAL A 590 14.75 -48.89 7.36
N ALA A 591 15.62 -48.27 6.56
CA ALA A 591 15.48 -46.86 6.18
C ALA A 591 14.16 -46.58 5.42
N THR A 592 13.72 -47.52 4.58
CA THR A 592 12.47 -47.38 3.81
C THR A 592 11.23 -47.50 4.69
N GLU A 593 11.25 -48.40 5.67
CA GLU A 593 10.17 -48.60 6.64
C GLU A 593 10.04 -47.39 7.58
N GLU A 594 11.15 -46.85 8.07
CA GLU A 594 11.14 -45.66 8.92
C GLU A 594 10.62 -44.42 8.17
N VAL A 595 11.03 -44.23 6.91
CA VAL A 595 10.50 -43.14 6.06
C VAL A 595 9.00 -43.31 5.81
N GLU A 596 8.52 -44.54 5.64
CA GLU A 596 7.09 -44.83 5.48
C GLU A 596 6.30 -44.50 6.75
N GLU A 597 6.82 -44.88 7.92
CA GLU A 597 6.22 -44.55 9.22
C GLU A 597 6.20 -43.04 9.46
N GLN A 598 7.30 -42.34 9.17
CA GLN A 598 7.36 -40.88 9.26
C GLN A 598 6.33 -40.20 8.36
N VAL A 599 6.22 -40.61 7.09
CA VAL A 599 5.21 -40.06 6.15
C VAL A 599 3.77 -40.35 6.64
N MET A 600 3.54 -41.52 7.25
CA MET A 600 2.23 -41.87 7.82
C MET A 600 1.91 -41.04 9.07
N ARG A 601 2.89 -40.81 9.94
CA ARG A 601 2.73 -39.99 11.15
C ARG A 601 2.51 -38.52 10.81
N GLU A 602 3.28 -37.96 9.88
CA GLU A 602 3.05 -36.62 9.33
C GLU A 602 1.63 -36.50 8.75
N ARG A 603 1.14 -37.53 8.03
CA ARG A 603 -0.22 -37.52 7.48
C ARG A 603 -1.31 -37.57 8.54
N LEU A 604 -1.09 -38.29 9.63
CA LEU A 604 -2.03 -38.32 10.75
C LEU A 604 -2.05 -36.98 11.48
N ALA A 605 -0.89 -36.34 11.68
CA ALA A 605 -0.78 -35.00 12.23
C ALA A 605 -1.47 -33.95 11.33
N GLU A 606 -1.18 -33.95 10.02
CA GLU A 606 -1.85 -33.08 9.03
C GLU A 606 -3.37 -33.27 9.01
N LYS A 607 -3.87 -34.51 9.20
CA LYS A 607 -5.32 -34.77 9.28
C LYS A 607 -5.95 -34.14 10.52
N VAL A 608 -5.26 -34.21 11.66
CA VAL A 608 -5.73 -33.62 12.93
C VAL A 608 -5.67 -32.08 12.86
N GLU A 609 -4.63 -31.53 12.26
CA GLU A 609 -4.49 -30.07 12.05
C GLU A 609 -5.51 -29.54 11.03
N ALA A 610 -5.71 -30.21 9.90
CA ALA A 610 -6.69 -29.81 8.89
C ALA A 610 -8.14 -29.93 9.39
N ALA A 611 -8.42 -30.81 10.34
CA ALA A 611 -9.72 -30.88 11.01
C ALA A 611 -9.93 -29.72 12.01
N ARG A 612 -8.84 -29.10 12.50
CA ARG A 612 -8.86 -27.94 13.39
C ARG A 612 -8.88 -26.59 12.65
N GLN A 613 -8.45 -26.55 11.39
CA GLN A 613 -8.31 -25.30 10.63
C GLN A 613 -9.62 -24.83 9.99
N GLU A 614 -10.05 -23.62 10.37
CA GLU A 614 -11.17 -22.85 9.80
C GLU A 614 -10.99 -22.51 8.29
N ASP A 615 -9.80 -22.77 7.73
CA ASP A 615 -9.44 -22.55 6.31
C ASP A 615 -9.91 -23.66 5.35
N SER A 616 -10.64 -24.67 5.84
CA SER A 616 -11.10 -25.78 5.00
C SER A 616 -12.26 -25.41 4.05
N ILE A 617 -12.95 -24.29 4.28
CA ILE A 617 -14.10 -23.86 3.48
C ILE A 617 -13.71 -22.72 2.53
N VAL A 618 -13.99 -22.91 1.24
CA VAL A 618 -13.81 -21.90 0.19
C VAL A 618 -15.15 -21.60 -0.46
N VAL A 619 -15.50 -20.32 -0.54
CA VAL A 619 -16.64 -19.85 -1.32
C VAL A 619 -16.16 -19.47 -2.71
N GLY A 620 -16.71 -20.11 -3.73
CA GLY A 620 -16.31 -19.88 -5.11
C GLY A 620 -17.45 -20.11 -6.09
N ARG A 621 -17.10 -20.28 -7.36
CA ARG A 621 -18.10 -20.54 -8.40
C ARG A 621 -18.77 -21.90 -8.21
N SER A 622 -20.10 -21.92 -8.36
CA SER A 622 -20.83 -23.18 -8.36
C SER A 622 -20.51 -24.09 -9.56
N SER A 623 -20.65 -25.40 -9.35
CA SER A 623 -20.60 -26.40 -10.43
C SER A 623 -21.83 -26.31 -11.33
N HIS A 624 -22.96 -25.80 -10.82
CA HIS A 624 -24.17 -25.60 -11.59
C HIS A 624 -24.12 -24.27 -12.36
N ARG A 625 -24.41 -24.30 -13.67
CA ARG A 625 -24.33 -23.12 -14.55
C ARG A 625 -25.37 -22.02 -14.24
N SER A 626 -26.47 -22.37 -13.57
CA SER A 626 -27.59 -21.47 -13.25
C SER A 626 -27.35 -20.60 -12.01
N HIS A 627 -26.32 -20.90 -11.23
CA HIS A 627 -26.05 -20.25 -9.95
C HIS A 627 -25.20 -18.99 -10.16
N PRO A 628 -25.69 -17.79 -9.77
CA PRO A 628 -24.92 -16.56 -9.88
C PRO A 628 -23.75 -16.58 -8.88
N PHE A 629 -22.60 -16.05 -9.30
CA PHE A 629 -21.47 -15.81 -8.40
C PHE A 629 -21.11 -14.33 -8.46
N VAL A 630 -21.43 -13.61 -7.38
CA VAL A 630 -21.36 -12.14 -7.32
C VAL A 630 -20.56 -11.72 -6.11
N ILE A 631 -19.64 -10.78 -6.33
CA ILE A 631 -18.86 -10.11 -5.28
C ILE A 631 -19.09 -8.61 -5.46
N ALA A 632 -19.63 -7.94 -4.45
CA ALA A 632 -19.96 -6.52 -4.56
C ALA A 632 -19.58 -5.75 -3.29
N ALA A 633 -18.97 -4.58 -3.47
CA ALA A 633 -18.68 -3.63 -2.38
C ALA A 633 -19.91 -2.76 -2.05
N THR A 634 -21.07 -3.39 -1.81
CA THR A 634 -22.32 -2.70 -1.43
C THR A 634 -22.97 -3.41 -0.26
N ALA A 635 -23.76 -2.67 0.52
CA ALA A 635 -24.49 -3.17 1.68
C ALA A 635 -25.84 -3.83 1.33
N SER A 636 -26.30 -3.76 0.07
CA SER A 636 -27.66 -4.18 -0.26
C SER A 636 -27.80 -4.93 -1.59
N GLU A 637 -28.46 -6.08 -1.51
CA GLU A 637 -29.02 -6.92 -2.58
C GLU A 637 -29.96 -6.14 -3.54
N ALA A 638 -30.60 -5.07 -3.04
CA ALA A 638 -31.80 -4.48 -3.63
C ALA A 638 -31.62 -3.90 -5.04
N HIS A 639 -30.43 -3.39 -5.38
CA HIS A 639 -30.22 -2.80 -6.71
C HIS A 639 -29.94 -3.87 -7.78
N LEU A 640 -29.59 -5.10 -7.40
CA LEU A 640 -29.34 -6.20 -8.34
C LEU A 640 -30.63 -6.93 -8.71
N THR A 641 -31.48 -7.23 -7.72
CA THR A 641 -32.75 -7.97 -7.91
C THR A 641 -33.81 -7.14 -8.63
N ARG A 642 -33.88 -5.82 -8.38
CA ARG A 642 -34.87 -4.93 -9.00
C ARG A 642 -34.78 -4.92 -10.53
N ASN A 643 -33.56 -4.83 -11.07
CA ASN A 643 -33.35 -4.79 -12.51
C ASN A 643 -33.69 -6.14 -13.16
N TYR A 644 -33.31 -7.27 -12.56
CA TYR A 644 -33.70 -8.59 -13.07
C TYR A 644 -35.22 -8.79 -13.07
N GLY A 645 -35.92 -8.28 -12.04
CA GLY A 645 -37.38 -8.25 -11.99
C GLY A 645 -37.98 -7.48 -13.16
N LEU A 646 -37.55 -6.24 -13.38
CA LEU A 646 -38.01 -5.40 -14.50
C LEU A 646 -37.73 -6.03 -15.87
N PHE A 647 -36.51 -6.54 -16.10
CA PHE A 647 -36.17 -7.20 -17.36
C PHE A 647 -36.99 -8.47 -17.59
N SER A 648 -37.21 -9.28 -16.55
CA SER A 648 -38.06 -10.48 -16.67
C SER A 648 -39.50 -10.11 -17.03
N LEU A 649 -40.07 -9.08 -16.40
CA LEU A 649 -41.42 -8.59 -16.69
C LEU A 649 -41.54 -8.10 -18.13
N LEU A 650 -40.58 -7.28 -18.59
CA LEU A 650 -40.58 -6.75 -19.96
C LEU A 650 -40.42 -7.86 -21.00
N LEU A 651 -39.56 -8.85 -20.76
CA LEU A 651 -39.40 -10.00 -21.65
C LEU A 651 -40.65 -10.88 -21.70
N LEU A 652 -41.31 -11.12 -20.56
CA LEU A 652 -42.56 -11.89 -20.49
C LEU A 652 -43.73 -11.14 -21.15
N LEU A 653 -43.84 -9.82 -20.96
CA LEU A 653 -44.80 -8.98 -21.67
C LEU A 653 -44.53 -8.98 -23.19
N GLY A 654 -43.26 -8.86 -23.58
CA GLY A 654 -42.84 -8.98 -24.98
C GLY A 654 -43.19 -10.34 -25.58
N ALA A 655 -43.02 -11.43 -24.82
CA ALA A 655 -43.41 -12.78 -25.24
C ALA A 655 -44.92 -12.90 -25.42
N LEU A 656 -45.73 -12.31 -24.52
CA LEU A 656 -47.18 -12.27 -24.65
C LEU A 656 -47.64 -11.50 -25.90
N LEU A 657 -47.06 -10.32 -26.15
CA LEU A 657 -47.37 -9.50 -27.33
C LEU A 657 -46.95 -10.20 -28.63
N ALA A 658 -45.75 -10.80 -28.66
CA ALA A 658 -45.28 -11.57 -29.81
C ALA A 658 -46.10 -12.84 -30.04
N GLY A 659 -46.55 -13.51 -28.97
CA GLY A 659 -47.45 -14.66 -29.04
C GLY A 659 -48.83 -14.30 -29.57
N GLY A 660 -49.42 -13.19 -29.10
CA GLY A 660 -50.68 -12.67 -29.63
C GLY A 660 -50.58 -12.28 -31.10
N TRP A 661 -49.44 -11.68 -31.49
CA TRP A 661 -49.16 -11.37 -32.89
C TRP A 661 -48.99 -12.63 -33.76
N ALA A 662 -48.32 -13.66 -33.24
CA ALA A 662 -48.20 -14.97 -33.88
C ALA A 662 -49.58 -15.61 -34.11
N LEU A 663 -50.43 -15.59 -33.08
CA LEU A 663 -51.78 -16.14 -33.13
C LEU A 663 -52.66 -15.40 -34.13
N SER A 664 -52.61 -14.06 -34.15
CA SER A 664 -53.32 -13.25 -35.13
C SER A 664 -52.90 -13.59 -36.56
N LYS A 665 -51.59 -13.74 -36.81
CA LYS A 665 -51.08 -14.11 -38.14
C LYS A 665 -51.49 -15.52 -38.55
N ALA A 666 -51.41 -16.48 -37.63
CA ALA A 666 -51.88 -17.84 -37.87
C ALA A 666 -53.38 -17.87 -38.21
N LEU A 667 -54.23 -17.15 -37.46
CA LEU A 667 -55.68 -17.08 -37.71
C LEU A 667 -56.01 -16.45 -39.06
N THR A 668 -55.28 -15.39 -39.47
CA THR A 668 -55.43 -14.79 -40.80
C THR A 668 -54.95 -15.69 -41.93
N PHE A 669 -53.97 -16.56 -41.66
CA PHE A 669 -53.46 -17.50 -42.65
C PHE A 669 -54.41 -18.68 -42.87
N PHE A 670 -55.06 -19.17 -41.81
CA PHE A 670 -56.06 -20.24 -41.87
C PHE A 670 -57.48 -19.76 -42.23
N GLY A 671 -57.67 -18.46 -42.47
CA GLY A 671 -58.95 -17.89 -42.92
C GLY A 671 -60.06 -17.91 -41.87
N VAL A 672 -59.69 -17.93 -40.58
CA VAL A 672 -60.64 -17.91 -39.46
C VAL A 672 -61.04 -16.48 -39.09
N ILE A 673 -60.18 -15.51 -39.40
CA ILE A 673 -60.34 -14.05 -39.29
C ILE A 673 -59.79 -13.45 -40.57
#